data_AF-A0A443IGE5-F1
#
_entry.id   AF-A0A443IGE5-F1
#
_cell.length_a   1.000
_cell.length_b   1.000
_cell.length_c   1.000
_cell.angle_alpha   90.00
_cell.angle_beta   90.00
_cell.angle_gamma   90.00
#
_symmetry.space_group_name_H-M   'P 1'
#
loop_
_entity.id
_entity.type
_entity.pdbx_description
1 polymer ?
#
loop_
_entity_poly.entity_id
_entity_poly.type
_entity_poly.pdbx_seq_one_letter_code
_entity_poly.pdbx_strand_id
1 'polypeptide(L)'
;MKKRYLFSLLSISVACACQAQAATYSDPIGPSQSDFGGAGLLQVPTARMAKEGEFSFNYRWNDQYRFYSTSVQLFPWMEASVRYTDVRTRLFSGDEGFSGKQTYKDKAFDLKFRLWEEGFWLPEVSVGTRDLGGTGLFDSEYVVATKAWGPLDFTLGMGWGYIGNSGTIKNPFCEAKDSYCDRGGSRSAGAISGKDMFHGPTALFGGVEYQTPWQPLRLKLEYEGNDYQGDFAGKLKQDSKVNVGAIYRITDWADINVSYERGNTLMAGFTLRTNFDELHPSHIDVPEPAYRPQAQSPILQHTVVANQLTDLKYNAGFDAPNLQVKGNTMYLTGEQYKYRDTREGVDRANRILINNLPENIDTLNVTQTRYNLPQVTTVTKVSSLRQQLEGYPLGHEQPLDQQRVNPVDPGKTEQGYYIEKDSLNYSLSPVLNQSVGGPESFYMYQLGVMANADYWLTNHLVVAGGLFGNVANNYDKFNFDGAPADSTLPRVRTHVRDYVKNDFYVNNLQANYLQYFGNGFYGQVYGGYLETMYGGVGGEVIYRPVDSQWAFGVDANYVKQRDWDNMMKFTDYKAATGNLTAYYRPSFMNGVLVKMSVGQYLAKDKGGTVDVSKQFDSGVIVGAYATRTNVSAEEFGEGDFTKGFYISIPMDLLTVTPTRGRAQVNWTPLTRDGGQMLGRKYQLYDMTSERDINFK
;
A
#
# COMPACT_ATOMS: atom_id res chain seq x y z
N MET A 1 6.40 -20.74 45.45
CA MET A 1 7.70 -21.24 44.91
C MET A 1 8.67 -21.52 46.06
N LYS A 2 9.31 -22.70 46.15
CA LYS A 2 10.32 -22.96 47.20
C LYS A 2 11.53 -22.02 47.00
N LYS A 3 12.10 -21.46 48.07
CA LYS A 3 13.22 -20.49 48.03
C LYS A 3 14.40 -20.94 47.15
N ARG A 4 14.67 -22.25 47.06
CA ARG A 4 15.71 -22.81 46.17
C ARG A 4 15.46 -22.54 44.69
N TYR A 5 14.21 -22.61 44.20
CA TYR A 5 13.89 -22.31 42.80
C TYR A 5 13.99 -20.81 42.49
N LEU A 6 13.73 -19.94 43.47
CA LEU A 6 13.91 -18.50 43.32
C LEU A 6 15.40 -18.17 43.13
N PHE A 7 16.30 -18.77 43.91
CA PHE A 7 17.74 -18.56 43.77
C PHE A 7 18.32 -19.19 42.50
N SER A 8 17.79 -20.34 42.05
CA SER A 8 18.15 -20.94 40.76
C SER A 8 17.69 -20.10 39.57
N LEU A 9 16.48 -19.53 39.63
CA LEU A 9 16.00 -18.60 38.62
C LEU A 9 16.81 -17.30 38.63
N LEU A 10 17.13 -16.75 39.82
CA LEU A 10 17.98 -15.57 39.95
C LEU A 10 19.37 -15.79 39.36
N SER A 11 19.99 -16.95 39.64
CA SER A 11 21.33 -17.28 39.12
C SER A 11 21.34 -17.54 37.62
N ILE A 12 20.27 -18.12 37.06
CA ILE A 12 20.09 -18.21 35.60
C ILE A 12 19.93 -16.82 34.98
N SER A 13 19.12 -15.93 35.58
CA SER A 13 18.97 -14.56 35.09
C SER A 13 20.25 -13.72 35.20
N VAL A 14 21.05 -13.91 36.26
CA VAL A 14 22.35 -13.23 36.42
C VAL A 14 23.40 -13.80 35.46
N ALA A 15 23.42 -15.11 35.22
CA ALA A 15 24.33 -15.75 34.26
C ALA A 15 24.00 -15.34 32.81
N CYS A 16 22.72 -15.22 32.45
CA CYS A 16 22.29 -14.68 31.16
C CYS A 16 22.60 -13.17 31.02
N ALA A 17 22.51 -12.40 32.11
CA ALA A 17 22.86 -10.97 32.11
C ALA A 17 24.37 -10.74 31.93
N CYS A 18 25.23 -11.64 32.43
CA CYS A 18 26.69 -11.51 32.31
C CYS A 18 27.26 -11.94 30.94
N GLN A 19 26.51 -12.68 30.12
CA GLN A 19 26.91 -13.02 28.74
C GLN A 19 26.31 -12.10 27.67
N ALA A 20 25.45 -11.15 28.06
CA ALA A 20 25.09 -10.05 27.19
C ALA A 20 26.30 -9.10 27.07
N GLN A 21 27.21 -9.40 26.15
CA GLN A 21 27.98 -8.33 25.51
C GLN A 21 26.94 -7.29 25.08
N ALA A 22 27.00 -6.10 25.68
CA ALA A 22 26.15 -5.00 25.30
C ALA A 22 26.47 -4.68 23.83
N ALA A 23 25.76 -5.34 22.91
CA ALA A 23 25.60 -4.85 21.56
C ALA A 23 24.97 -3.47 21.76
N THR A 24 25.83 -2.45 21.71
CA THR A 24 25.40 -1.07 21.66
C THR A 24 24.76 -0.92 20.30
N TYR A 25 23.42 -1.00 20.25
CA TYR A 25 22.68 -0.65 19.05
C TYR A 25 23.14 0.75 18.64
N SER A 26 23.78 0.84 17.47
CA SER A 26 24.41 2.06 16.97
C SER A 26 23.40 2.84 16.15
N ASP A 27 22.38 3.37 16.83
CA ASP A 27 21.48 4.46 16.42
C ASP A 27 20.40 4.57 17.52
N PRO A 28 19.77 5.74 17.77
CA PRO A 28 18.61 5.77 18.65
C PRO A 28 17.55 4.79 18.09
N ILE A 29 17.07 3.90 18.95
CA ILE A 29 16.22 2.71 18.70
C ILE A 29 14.84 3.04 18.05
N GLY A 30 14.61 4.31 17.74
CA GLY A 30 13.35 4.87 17.24
C GLY A 30 12.27 4.91 18.32
N PRO A 31 11.16 5.63 18.07
CA PRO A 31 10.06 5.64 19.01
C PRO A 31 9.48 4.24 19.19
N SER A 32 9.04 3.94 20.41
CA SER A 32 8.27 2.74 20.73
C SER A 32 6.81 2.89 20.30
N GLN A 33 6.10 1.77 20.18
CA GLN A 33 4.69 1.76 19.77
C GLN A 33 3.77 1.69 20.98
N SER A 34 2.66 2.43 20.94
CA SER A 34 1.60 2.42 21.96
C SER A 34 0.74 1.15 21.87
N ASP A 35 -0.14 0.96 22.85
CA ASP A 35 -1.09 -0.14 22.88
C ASP A 35 -2.14 -0.08 21.77
N PHE A 36 -2.40 1.13 21.30
CA PHE A 36 -3.32 1.44 20.22
C PHE A 36 -2.64 1.43 18.84
N GLY A 37 -1.31 1.23 18.77
CA GLY A 37 -0.49 1.52 17.59
C GLY A 37 -0.03 2.97 17.52
N GLY A 38 0.84 3.27 16.57
CA GLY A 38 1.53 4.56 16.44
C GLY A 38 2.55 4.79 17.55
N ALA A 39 3.44 5.75 17.34
CA ALA A 39 4.46 6.12 18.31
C ALA A 39 3.85 6.70 19.60
N GLY A 40 4.17 6.09 20.74
CA GLY A 40 3.56 6.41 22.02
C GLY A 40 4.18 5.69 23.22
N LEU A 41 3.69 6.02 24.42
CA LEU A 41 4.03 5.32 25.67
C LEU A 41 3.24 4.00 25.74
N LEU A 42 2.30 3.84 26.67
CA LEU A 42 1.43 2.68 26.77
C LEU A 42 0.10 3.04 26.12
N GLN A 43 -0.81 3.65 26.86
CA GLN A 43 -2.12 4.08 26.36
C GLN A 43 -2.04 5.43 25.61
N VAL A 44 -1.04 6.26 25.89
CA VAL A 44 -0.98 7.66 25.41
C VAL A 44 0.03 7.85 24.26
N PRO A 45 -0.24 8.76 23.31
CA PRO A 45 0.69 9.06 22.22
C PRO A 45 1.87 9.91 22.71
N THR A 46 2.95 9.91 21.93
CA THR A 46 4.07 10.87 22.07
C THR A 46 4.13 11.75 20.82
N ALA A 47 4.91 12.85 20.90
CA ALA A 47 5.13 13.70 19.74
C ALA A 47 6.10 13.07 18.71
N ARG A 48 6.81 12.00 19.11
CA ARG A 48 7.85 11.35 18.31
C ARG A 48 7.34 10.79 17.00
N MET A 49 8.13 11.01 15.95
CA MET A 49 7.99 10.39 14.64
C MET A 49 9.10 9.37 14.41
N ALA A 50 8.78 8.27 13.73
CA ALA A 50 9.77 7.32 13.27
C ALA A 50 10.49 7.84 12.01
N LYS A 51 11.47 7.08 11.50
CA LYS A 51 12.05 7.34 10.18
C LYS A 51 10.96 7.15 9.12
N GLU A 52 11.00 7.94 8.05
CA GLU A 52 10.13 7.74 6.88
C GLU A 52 10.22 6.28 6.40
N GLY A 53 9.09 5.70 6.01
CA GLY A 53 9.03 4.30 5.61
C GLY A 53 8.93 3.30 6.77
N GLU A 54 9.12 3.70 8.04
CA GLU A 54 8.96 2.79 9.18
C GLU A 54 7.55 2.20 9.17
N PHE A 55 7.48 0.88 9.12
CA PHE A 55 6.27 0.09 9.21
C PHE A 55 6.33 -0.78 10.46
N SER A 56 5.24 -0.83 11.22
CA SER A 56 5.12 -1.75 12.35
C SER A 56 3.80 -2.49 12.35
N PHE A 57 3.84 -3.77 12.68
CA PHE A 57 2.69 -4.57 13.08
C PHE A 57 2.77 -4.83 14.58
N ASN A 58 1.68 -4.57 15.28
CA ASN A 58 1.60 -4.63 16.74
C ASN A 58 0.47 -5.58 17.14
N TYR A 59 0.77 -6.44 18.10
CA TYR A 59 -0.25 -7.19 18.83
C TYR A 59 -0.15 -6.83 20.31
N ARG A 60 -1.29 -6.55 20.92
CA ARG A 60 -1.40 -6.25 22.35
C ARG A 60 -2.60 -6.96 22.94
N TRP A 61 -2.46 -7.41 24.17
CA TRP A 61 -3.43 -8.28 24.81
C TRP A 61 -3.59 -7.94 26.29
N ASN A 62 -4.85 -7.88 26.73
CA ASN A 62 -5.24 -7.99 28.12
C ASN A 62 -6.54 -8.81 28.25
N ASP A 63 -7.12 -8.85 29.45
CA ASP A 63 -8.34 -9.59 29.76
C ASP A 63 -9.60 -9.01 29.09
N GLN A 64 -9.60 -7.72 28.75
CA GLN A 64 -10.72 -6.98 28.17
C GLN A 64 -10.64 -6.84 26.64
N TYR A 65 -9.43 -6.65 26.12
CA TYR A 65 -9.17 -6.26 24.74
C TYR A 65 -8.03 -7.05 24.11
N ARG A 66 -8.11 -7.23 22.79
CA ARG A 66 -6.93 -7.47 21.94
C ARG A 66 -6.85 -6.39 20.88
N PHE A 67 -5.67 -5.82 20.72
CA PHE A 67 -5.41 -4.83 19.68
C PHE A 67 -4.45 -5.42 18.65
N TYR A 68 -4.85 -5.36 17.40
CA TYR A 68 -4.00 -5.63 16.24
C TYR A 68 -3.86 -4.30 15.51
N SER A 69 -2.68 -3.71 15.48
CA SER A 69 -2.49 -2.42 14.81
C SER A 69 -1.30 -2.42 13.88
N THR A 70 -1.47 -1.76 12.76
CA THR A 70 -0.43 -1.54 11.77
C THR A 70 -0.19 -0.04 11.66
N SER A 71 1.06 0.40 11.76
CA SER A 71 1.42 1.83 11.69
C SER A 71 2.48 2.04 10.63
N VAL A 72 2.37 3.13 9.87
CA VAL A 72 3.32 3.52 8.84
C VAL A 72 3.68 5.00 8.97
N GLN A 73 4.97 5.30 8.96
CA GLN A 73 5.49 6.66 8.87
C GLN A 73 5.51 7.09 7.40
N LEU A 74 4.42 7.70 6.94
CA LEU A 74 4.26 8.12 5.54
C LEU A 74 5.22 9.25 5.17
N PHE A 75 5.44 10.20 6.07
CA PHE A 75 6.39 11.31 5.87
C PHE A 75 7.09 11.58 7.20
N PRO A 76 8.22 12.30 7.24
CA PRO A 76 8.88 12.65 8.50
C PRO A 76 7.96 13.41 9.48
N TRP A 77 6.87 13.97 8.98
CA TRP A 77 5.87 14.73 9.74
C TRP A 77 4.48 14.07 9.80
N MET A 78 4.26 12.89 9.21
CA MET A 78 2.94 12.22 9.19
C MET A 78 3.04 10.72 9.43
N GLU A 79 2.38 10.26 10.49
CA GLU A 79 2.18 8.85 10.84
C GLU A 79 0.69 8.50 10.66
N ALA A 80 0.43 7.32 10.08
CA ALA A 80 -0.91 6.77 9.94
C ALA A 80 -0.96 5.36 10.52
N SER A 81 -2.04 5.04 11.23
CA SER A 81 -2.23 3.71 11.80
C SER A 81 -3.63 3.18 11.56
N VAL A 82 -3.73 1.88 11.31
CA VAL A 82 -5.01 1.15 11.29
C VAL A 82 -5.01 0.19 12.45
N ARG A 83 -6.11 0.11 13.18
CA ARG A 83 -6.29 -0.79 14.30
C ARG A 83 -7.55 -1.61 14.16
N TYR A 84 -7.42 -2.88 14.52
CA TYR A 84 -8.51 -3.81 14.73
C TYR A 84 -8.58 -4.18 16.21
N THR A 85 -9.73 -3.96 16.83
CA THR A 85 -9.95 -4.20 18.26
C THR A 85 -10.90 -5.38 18.46
N ASP A 86 -10.49 -6.35 19.26
CA ASP A 86 -11.31 -7.47 19.74
C ASP A 86 -11.77 -7.18 21.17
N VAL A 87 -13.07 -6.93 21.36
CA VAL A 87 -13.67 -6.62 22.66
C VAL A 87 -14.16 -7.91 23.30
N ARG A 88 -13.37 -8.44 24.24
CA ARG A 88 -13.51 -9.81 24.74
C ARG A 88 -14.73 -10.01 25.64
N THR A 89 -15.31 -8.94 26.16
CA THR A 89 -16.46 -8.95 27.07
C THR A 89 -17.80 -8.77 26.38
N ARG A 90 -17.81 -8.52 25.07
CA ARG A 90 -19.03 -8.27 24.29
C ARG A 90 -19.14 -9.30 23.17
N LEU A 91 -20.35 -9.78 22.91
CA LEU A 91 -20.64 -10.58 21.72
C LEU A 91 -20.82 -9.66 20.51
N PHE A 92 -20.48 -10.17 19.33
CA PHE A 92 -20.66 -9.43 18.08
C PHE A 92 -22.14 -9.12 17.82
N SER A 93 -23.02 -10.10 18.05
CA SER A 93 -24.47 -9.95 18.00
C SER A 93 -25.11 -10.67 19.19
N GLY A 94 -26.31 -10.23 19.56
CA GLY A 94 -27.17 -10.93 20.52
C GLY A 94 -27.82 -12.20 19.95
N ASP A 95 -27.73 -12.42 18.63
CA ASP A 95 -28.21 -13.62 17.97
C ASP A 95 -27.09 -14.65 17.80
N GLU A 96 -27.17 -15.75 18.56
CA GLU A 96 -26.22 -16.86 18.47
C GLU A 96 -26.25 -17.56 17.10
N GLY A 97 -27.38 -17.54 16.39
CA GLY A 97 -27.49 -18.08 15.02
C GLY A 97 -26.73 -17.25 13.99
N PHE A 98 -26.54 -15.96 14.26
CA PHE A 98 -25.82 -15.04 13.38
C PHE A 98 -24.31 -15.05 13.64
N SER A 99 -23.86 -14.83 14.88
CA SER A 99 -22.43 -14.67 15.21
C SER A 99 -21.87 -15.71 16.18
N GLY A 100 -22.69 -16.67 16.64
CA GLY A 100 -22.27 -17.66 17.64
C GLY A 100 -21.63 -17.01 18.87
N LYS A 101 -20.42 -17.47 19.21
CA LYS A 101 -19.60 -16.94 20.33
C LYS A 101 -18.58 -15.90 19.88
N GLN A 102 -18.73 -15.31 18.70
CA GLN A 102 -17.79 -14.30 18.21
C GLN A 102 -17.86 -13.07 19.11
N THR A 103 -16.69 -12.61 19.55
CA THR A 103 -16.57 -11.37 20.32
C THR A 103 -16.71 -10.15 19.42
N TYR A 104 -17.21 -9.05 19.96
CA TYR A 104 -17.42 -7.82 19.20
C TYR A 104 -16.11 -7.29 18.66
N LYS A 105 -16.17 -6.75 17.45
CA LYS A 105 -15.00 -6.22 16.77
C LYS A 105 -15.19 -4.79 16.30
N ASP A 106 -14.13 -4.01 16.47
CA ASP A 106 -14.07 -2.62 16.06
C ASP A 106 -12.86 -2.35 15.15
N LYS A 107 -12.97 -1.30 14.33
CA LYS A 107 -12.02 -0.87 13.32
C LYS A 107 -11.79 0.62 13.46
N ALA A 108 -10.54 1.02 13.63
CA ALA A 108 -10.15 2.41 13.83
C ALA A 108 -9.02 2.81 12.87
N PHE A 109 -9.01 4.09 12.50
CA PHE A 109 -7.95 4.73 11.75
C PHE A 109 -7.42 5.94 12.51
N ASP A 110 -6.12 6.02 12.68
CA ASP A 110 -5.45 7.05 13.46
C ASP A 110 -4.51 7.85 12.56
N LEU A 111 -4.43 9.16 12.79
CA LEU A 111 -3.52 10.07 12.11
C LEU A 111 -2.76 10.91 13.12
N LYS A 112 -1.47 11.10 12.90
CA LYS A 112 -0.62 12.00 13.69
C LYS A 112 0.22 12.87 12.78
N PHE A 113 0.23 14.17 13.06
CA PHE A 113 0.97 15.17 12.32
C PHE A 113 1.93 15.91 13.25
N ARG A 114 3.20 15.95 12.88
CA ARG A 114 4.22 16.75 13.59
C ARG A 114 4.10 18.19 13.13
N LEU A 115 3.94 19.09 14.10
CA LEU A 115 3.86 20.52 13.87
C LEU A 115 5.24 21.15 13.77
N TRP A 116 6.16 20.77 14.66
CA TRP A 116 7.56 21.19 14.61
C TRP A 116 8.47 20.20 15.32
N GLU A 117 9.74 20.20 14.91
CA GLU A 117 10.79 19.34 15.44
C GLU A 117 11.30 19.83 16.79
N GLU A 118 11.85 18.91 17.58
CA GLU A 118 12.56 19.26 18.80
C GLU A 118 13.78 20.13 18.48
N GLY A 119 13.86 21.29 19.12
CA GLY A 119 15.05 22.15 19.11
C GLY A 119 15.77 22.12 20.44
N PHE A 120 16.79 22.96 20.63
CA PHE A 120 17.45 23.07 21.94
C PHE A 120 16.47 23.50 23.05
N TRP A 121 15.62 24.51 22.77
CA TRP A 121 14.69 25.09 23.74
C TRP A 121 13.26 24.54 23.66
N LEU A 122 12.81 24.14 22.48
CA LEU A 122 11.42 23.72 22.24
C LEU A 122 11.32 22.19 22.16
N PRO A 123 10.25 21.59 22.70
CA PRO A 123 9.95 20.18 22.49
C PRO A 123 9.47 19.95 21.06
N GLU A 124 9.56 18.71 20.59
CA GLU A 124 8.81 18.28 19.41
C GLU A 124 7.33 18.29 19.75
N VAL A 125 6.47 18.76 18.83
CA VAL A 125 5.02 18.81 19.06
C VAL A 125 4.27 18.19 17.90
N SER A 126 3.27 17.39 18.25
CA SER A 126 2.37 16.74 17.31
C SER A 126 0.91 16.92 17.70
N VAL A 127 0.04 16.94 16.69
CA VAL A 127 -1.41 16.84 16.84
C VAL A 127 -1.86 15.52 16.22
N GLY A 128 -2.86 14.87 16.80
CA GLY A 128 -3.38 13.65 16.21
C GLY A 128 -4.81 13.35 16.58
N THR A 129 -5.36 12.38 15.88
CA THR A 129 -6.70 11.83 16.07
C THR A 129 -6.62 10.31 16.10
N ARG A 130 -7.47 9.70 16.91
CA ARG A 130 -7.70 8.26 16.94
C ARG A 130 -9.12 7.97 16.52
N ASP A 131 -9.32 6.84 15.84
CA ASP A 131 -10.64 6.36 15.41
C ASP A 131 -11.38 7.33 14.46
N LEU A 132 -10.63 7.95 13.55
CA LEU A 132 -11.15 8.84 12.50
C LEU A 132 -11.99 8.04 11.51
N GLY A 133 -13.31 8.19 11.60
CA GLY A 133 -14.25 7.50 10.72
C GLY A 133 -14.40 6.01 11.01
N GLY A 134 -14.06 5.54 12.21
CA GLY A 134 -14.46 4.21 12.68
C GLY A 134 -15.82 4.26 13.40
N THR A 135 -16.01 3.43 14.43
CA THR A 135 -17.29 3.34 15.16
C THR A 135 -17.43 4.41 16.24
N GLY A 136 -16.33 5.07 16.62
CA GLY A 136 -16.30 6.12 17.62
C GLY A 136 -15.98 5.64 19.04
N LEU A 137 -15.71 4.34 19.23
CA LEU A 137 -15.45 3.75 20.55
C LEU A 137 -14.17 4.27 21.22
N PHE A 138 -13.15 4.57 20.42
CA PHE A 138 -11.85 5.05 20.90
C PHE A 138 -11.52 6.46 20.39
N ASP A 139 -12.54 7.15 19.89
CA ASP A 139 -12.47 8.49 19.30
C ASP A 139 -11.80 9.48 20.23
N SER A 140 -10.69 10.03 19.77
CA SER A 140 -9.85 10.94 20.54
C SER A 140 -9.19 11.97 19.64
N GLU A 141 -8.97 13.16 20.17
CA GLU A 141 -8.04 14.13 19.61
C GLU A 141 -7.00 14.50 20.66
N TYR A 142 -5.79 14.84 20.24
CA TYR A 142 -4.74 15.23 21.16
C TYR A 142 -3.75 16.21 20.56
N VAL A 143 -3.15 17.01 21.44
CA VAL A 143 -1.91 17.76 21.20
C VAL A 143 -0.89 17.28 22.21
N VAL A 144 0.31 16.94 21.76
CA VAL A 144 1.35 16.34 22.59
C VAL A 144 2.71 16.93 22.30
N ALA A 145 3.48 17.17 23.35
CA ALA A 145 4.84 17.65 23.30
C ALA A 145 5.80 16.61 23.92
N THR A 146 6.94 16.37 23.26
CA THR A 146 7.96 15.44 23.73
C THR A 146 9.35 16.07 23.68
N LYS A 147 10.15 15.89 24.74
CA LYS A 147 11.48 16.48 24.91
C LYS A 147 12.48 15.44 25.43
N ALA A 148 13.58 15.27 24.70
CA ALA A 148 14.66 14.40 25.13
C ALA A 148 15.58 15.13 26.11
N TRP A 149 15.98 14.44 27.16
CA TRP A 149 17.02 14.86 28.08
C TRP A 149 17.92 13.67 28.46
N GLY A 150 19.00 13.51 27.71
CA GLY A 150 19.88 12.34 27.84
C GLY A 150 19.13 11.05 27.48
N PRO A 151 19.11 10.02 28.36
CA PRO A 151 18.40 8.77 28.11
C PRO A 151 16.88 8.84 28.40
N LEU A 152 16.39 9.99 28.86
CA LEU A 152 14.98 10.19 29.20
C LEU A 152 14.27 10.95 28.08
N ASP A 153 13.04 10.55 27.80
CA ASP A 153 12.17 11.23 26.85
C ASP A 153 10.85 11.59 27.53
N PHE A 154 10.68 12.88 27.83
CA PHE A 154 9.57 13.40 28.60
C PHE A 154 8.43 13.79 27.68
N THR A 155 7.22 13.35 27.99
CA THR A 155 6.02 13.64 27.21
C THR A 155 4.96 14.30 28.08
N LEU A 156 4.34 15.36 27.56
CA LEU A 156 3.18 16.02 28.15
C LEU A 156 2.20 16.35 27.03
N GLY A 157 0.94 15.99 27.24
CA GLY A 157 -0.11 16.22 26.27
C GLY A 157 -1.45 16.55 26.90
N MET A 158 -2.35 17.00 26.05
CA MET A 158 -3.74 17.29 26.35
C MET A 158 -4.59 16.56 25.32
N GLY A 159 -5.65 15.91 25.78
CA GLY A 159 -6.51 15.13 24.92
C GLY A 159 -8.00 15.31 25.22
N TRP A 160 -8.79 15.01 24.20
CA TRP A 160 -10.25 15.04 24.18
C TRP A 160 -10.79 13.66 23.80
N GLY A 161 -12.06 13.41 24.08
CA GLY A 161 -12.68 12.11 23.79
C GLY A 161 -12.14 11.02 24.74
N TYR A 162 -11.93 9.81 24.22
CA TYR A 162 -11.58 8.64 25.04
C TYR A 162 -10.32 8.86 25.91
N ILE A 163 -9.23 9.40 25.36
CA ILE A 163 -8.01 9.71 26.14
C ILE A 163 -8.20 10.85 27.15
N GLY A 164 -9.17 11.73 26.90
CA GLY A 164 -9.46 12.94 27.70
C GLY A 164 -10.61 12.78 28.69
N ASN A 165 -11.21 11.59 28.77
CA ASN A 165 -12.56 11.42 29.32
C ASN A 165 -12.69 11.80 30.80
N SER A 166 -11.59 11.78 31.57
CA SER A 166 -11.65 12.16 32.99
C SER A 166 -11.87 13.66 33.25
N GLY A 167 -11.78 14.52 32.22
CA GLY A 167 -12.16 15.93 32.33
C GLY A 167 -11.38 16.73 33.38
N THR A 168 -10.11 16.39 33.63
CA THR A 168 -9.31 16.99 34.71
C THR A 168 -9.02 18.48 34.53
N ILE A 169 -9.19 19.00 33.30
CA ILE A 169 -9.08 20.41 33.00
C ILE A 169 -10.29 20.90 32.21
N LYS A 170 -10.61 22.18 32.32
CA LYS A 170 -11.63 22.81 31.48
C LYS A 170 -11.11 22.85 30.03
N ASN A 171 -11.96 22.47 29.07
CA ASN A 171 -11.62 22.56 27.66
C ASN A 171 -11.26 24.02 27.31
N PRO A 172 -10.03 24.32 26.86
CA PRO A 172 -9.63 25.70 26.58
C PRO A 172 -10.45 26.34 25.46
N PHE A 173 -11.03 25.54 24.55
CA PHE A 173 -11.84 26.05 23.45
C PHE A 173 -13.27 26.45 23.85
N CYS A 174 -13.70 26.10 25.07
CA CYS A 174 -14.95 26.60 25.64
C CYS A 174 -15.03 28.13 25.65
N GLU A 175 -13.89 28.81 25.88
CA GLU A 175 -13.85 30.27 25.94
C GLU A 175 -14.02 30.91 24.56
N ALA A 176 -13.64 30.19 23.50
CA ALA A 176 -13.84 30.65 22.13
C ALA A 176 -15.29 30.48 21.69
N LYS A 177 -15.94 29.36 22.06
CA LYS A 177 -17.34 29.08 21.78
C LYS A 177 -17.89 27.98 22.69
N ASP A 178 -19.07 28.20 23.26
CA ASP A 178 -19.72 27.24 24.17
C ASP A 178 -19.92 25.84 23.55
N SER A 179 -20.04 25.74 22.22
CA SER A 179 -20.19 24.44 21.57
C SER A 179 -19.03 23.49 21.88
N TYR A 180 -17.80 23.99 22.07
CA TYR A 180 -16.64 23.15 22.39
C TYR A 180 -16.74 22.47 23.77
N CYS A 181 -17.61 22.94 24.66
CA CYS A 181 -17.74 22.36 25.99
C CYS A 181 -18.43 21.00 25.99
N ASP A 182 -19.25 20.73 24.97
CA ASP A 182 -20.07 19.53 24.90
C ASP A 182 -19.75 18.74 23.63
N ARG A 183 -19.48 17.43 23.79
CA ARG A 183 -19.32 16.51 22.65
C ARG A 183 -20.67 15.88 22.35
N GLY A 184 -21.11 15.91 21.09
CA GLY A 184 -22.36 15.28 20.67
C GLY A 184 -22.38 13.78 20.95
N GLY A 185 -23.53 13.26 21.44
CA GLY A 185 -23.67 11.88 21.92
C GLY A 185 -24.09 10.82 20.89
N SER A 186 -24.22 11.17 19.60
CA SER A 186 -24.64 10.21 18.57
C SER A 186 -23.82 10.40 17.30
N ARG A 187 -23.06 9.37 16.93
CA ARG A 187 -22.41 9.24 15.62
C ARG A 187 -22.90 7.96 14.96
N SER A 188 -23.21 8.03 13.67
CA SER A 188 -23.37 6.83 12.85
C SER A 188 -22.01 6.17 12.68
N ALA A 189 -21.92 4.85 12.89
CA ALA A 189 -20.68 4.12 12.68
C ALA A 189 -20.16 4.34 11.25
N GLY A 190 -18.87 4.67 11.13
CA GLY A 190 -18.23 4.93 9.84
C GLY A 190 -18.32 6.38 9.34
N ALA A 191 -19.03 7.29 10.02
CA ALA A 191 -19.10 8.70 9.64
C ALA A 191 -17.85 9.50 10.08
N ILE A 192 -17.41 10.46 9.28
CA ILE A 192 -16.37 11.43 9.67
C ILE A 192 -17.06 12.74 10.08
N SER A 193 -17.11 13.05 11.38
CA SER A 193 -17.65 14.32 11.90
C SER A 193 -16.52 15.22 12.39
N GLY A 194 -16.06 16.14 11.53
CA GLY A 194 -15.11 17.18 11.95
C GLY A 194 -15.71 18.20 12.94
N LYS A 195 -17.05 18.22 13.09
CA LYS A 195 -17.76 19.19 13.95
C LYS A 195 -17.59 18.91 15.44
N ASP A 196 -17.28 17.67 15.80
CA ASP A 196 -17.15 17.22 17.19
C ASP A 196 -15.67 17.13 17.63
N MET A 197 -14.72 17.45 16.75
CA MET A 197 -13.30 17.40 17.07
C MET A 197 -12.94 18.44 18.12
N PHE A 198 -12.12 18.07 19.12
CA PHE A 198 -11.70 18.94 20.22
C PHE A 198 -12.85 19.46 21.10
N HIS A 199 -14.00 18.75 21.10
CA HIS A 199 -15.15 19.05 21.95
C HIS A 199 -15.24 18.12 23.16
N GLY A 200 -15.88 18.60 24.23
CA GLY A 200 -16.19 17.82 25.42
C GLY A 200 -15.09 17.78 26.48
N PRO A 201 -15.14 16.79 27.40
CA PRO A 201 -14.16 16.61 28.47
C PRO A 201 -12.72 16.59 27.95
N THR A 202 -11.84 17.28 28.68
CA THR A 202 -10.42 17.41 28.36
C THR A 202 -9.58 17.00 29.56
N ALA A 203 -8.52 16.22 29.33
CA ALA A 203 -7.58 15.84 30.38
C ALA A 203 -6.14 15.98 29.92
N LEU A 204 -5.27 16.23 30.89
CA LEU A 204 -3.82 16.12 30.70
C LEU A 204 -3.40 14.65 30.79
N PHE A 205 -2.40 14.30 30.00
CA PHE A 205 -1.70 13.03 30.04
C PHE A 205 -0.21 13.26 29.84
N GLY A 206 0.63 12.28 30.17
CA GLY A 206 2.06 12.42 29.96
C GLY A 206 2.85 11.26 30.54
N GLY A 207 4.16 11.39 30.55
CA GLY A 207 5.02 10.35 31.09
C GLY A 207 6.47 10.51 30.68
N VAL A 208 7.24 9.47 30.94
CA VAL A 208 8.64 9.40 30.57
C VAL A 208 8.97 8.01 30.03
N GLU A 209 9.67 7.98 28.89
CA GLU A 209 10.39 6.79 28.43
C GLU A 209 11.85 6.92 28.87
N TYR A 210 12.40 5.85 29.42
CA TYR A 210 13.80 5.77 29.83
C TYR A 210 14.51 4.67 29.05
N GLN A 211 15.47 5.06 28.22
CA GLN A 211 16.41 4.15 27.58
C GLN A 211 17.45 3.70 28.62
N THR A 212 17.38 2.45 29.04
CA THR A 212 18.35 1.95 30.03
C THR A 212 19.73 1.79 29.38
N PRO A 213 20.83 1.78 30.17
CA PRO A 213 22.16 1.44 29.66
C PRO A 213 22.22 0.08 28.98
N TRP A 214 21.33 -0.84 29.35
CA TRP A 214 21.11 -2.07 28.60
C TRP A 214 20.22 -1.75 27.39
N GLN A 215 20.85 -1.42 26.26
CA GLN A 215 20.17 -0.89 25.07
C GLN A 215 18.91 -1.67 24.64
N PRO A 216 18.85 -3.02 24.72
CA PRO A 216 17.62 -3.75 24.43
C PRO A 216 16.41 -3.37 25.30
N LEU A 217 16.60 -2.85 26.51
CA LEU A 217 15.54 -2.60 27.48
C LEU A 217 15.21 -1.11 27.60
N ARG A 218 13.92 -0.79 27.42
CA ARG A 218 13.32 0.51 27.72
C ARG A 218 12.26 0.38 28.80
N LEU A 219 12.19 1.39 29.67
CA LEU A 219 11.18 1.48 30.72
C LEU A 219 10.26 2.67 30.45
N LYS A 220 8.98 2.51 30.78
CA LYS A 220 7.95 3.53 30.59
C LYS A 220 7.22 3.79 31.91
N LEU A 221 7.01 5.06 32.19
CA LEU A 221 6.09 5.53 33.22
C LEU A 221 5.11 6.48 32.54
N GLU A 222 3.82 6.24 32.70
CA GLU A 222 2.76 7.00 32.04
C GLU A 222 1.71 7.42 33.06
N TYR A 223 1.18 8.63 32.88
CA TYR A 223 -0.03 9.15 33.51
C TYR A 223 -1.12 9.32 32.45
N GLU A 224 -2.24 8.65 32.64
CA GLU A 224 -3.33 8.60 31.66
C GLU A 224 -4.50 9.55 32.01
N GLY A 225 -5.07 10.19 31.00
CA GLY A 225 -6.20 11.11 31.10
C GLY A 225 -7.58 10.46 31.09
N ASN A 226 -7.70 9.15 30.92
CA ASN A 226 -8.97 8.42 30.89
C ASN A 226 -9.40 7.96 32.30
N ASP A 227 -10.72 7.77 32.51
CA ASP A 227 -11.33 7.25 33.74
C ASP A 227 -12.09 5.93 33.56
N TYR A 228 -12.21 5.46 32.32
CA TYR A 228 -12.83 4.21 31.90
C TYR A 228 -14.29 4.00 32.37
N GLN A 229 -15.00 5.05 32.81
CA GLN A 229 -16.37 4.91 33.30
C GLN A 229 -17.37 4.58 32.19
N GLY A 230 -17.13 5.09 30.98
CA GLY A 230 -17.96 4.90 29.79
C GLY A 230 -17.40 3.89 28.78
N ASP A 231 -16.49 3.01 29.20
CA ASP A 231 -15.79 2.08 28.31
C ASP A 231 -16.73 1.02 27.71
N PHE A 232 -16.56 0.71 26.42
CA PHE A 232 -17.44 -0.21 25.69
C PHE A 232 -17.34 -1.66 26.20
N ALA A 233 -16.17 -2.09 26.69
CA ALA A 233 -16.00 -3.39 27.34
C ALA A 233 -16.78 -3.51 28.66
N GLY A 234 -17.34 -2.40 29.16
CA GLY A 234 -18.08 -2.29 30.41
C GLY A 234 -17.37 -1.37 31.38
N LYS A 235 -17.86 -1.32 32.63
CA LYS A 235 -17.24 -0.49 33.67
C LYS A 235 -15.90 -1.11 34.10
N LEU A 236 -14.79 -0.57 33.60
CA LEU A 236 -13.45 -1.03 33.96
C LEU A 236 -13.01 -0.34 35.26
N LYS A 237 -12.51 -1.13 36.22
CA LYS A 237 -11.99 -0.60 37.48
C LYS A 237 -10.63 0.05 37.24
N GLN A 238 -10.45 1.29 37.65
CA GLN A 238 -9.16 2.00 37.63
C GLN A 238 -8.73 2.30 39.07
N ASP A 239 -7.72 1.60 39.56
CA ASP A 239 -7.14 1.80 40.90
C ASP A 239 -6.03 2.86 40.91
N SER A 240 -5.43 3.15 39.74
CA SER A 240 -4.41 4.17 39.54
C SER A 240 -4.48 4.74 38.12
N LYS A 241 -4.18 6.03 37.96
CA LYS A 241 -3.94 6.67 36.64
C LYS A 241 -2.51 6.52 36.14
N VAL A 242 -1.64 5.95 36.96
CA VAL A 242 -0.23 5.73 36.64
C VAL A 242 -0.04 4.31 36.13
N ASN A 243 0.53 4.21 34.93
CA ASN A 243 0.85 2.98 34.23
C ASN A 243 2.38 2.82 34.15
N VAL A 244 2.87 1.59 34.24
CA VAL A 244 4.30 1.27 34.12
C VAL A 244 4.50 0.14 33.11
N GLY A 245 5.58 0.19 32.34
CA GLY A 245 5.84 -0.85 31.34
C GLY A 245 7.31 -0.99 30.99
N ALA A 246 7.62 -2.10 30.35
CA ALA A 246 8.94 -2.43 29.85
C ALA A 246 8.83 -2.94 28.40
N ILE A 247 9.78 -2.52 27.58
CA ILE A 247 9.95 -2.99 26.20
C ILE A 247 11.33 -3.60 26.07
N TYR A 248 11.37 -4.80 25.51
CA TYR A 248 12.60 -5.52 25.25
C TYR A 248 12.75 -5.80 23.75
N ARG A 249 13.79 -5.23 23.14
CA ARG A 249 14.22 -5.44 21.76
C ARG A 249 14.87 -6.82 21.66
N ILE A 250 14.20 -7.76 20.99
CA ILE A 250 14.76 -9.09 20.77
C ILE A 250 15.76 -9.05 19.60
N THR A 251 15.37 -8.35 18.53
CA THR A 251 16.15 -8.14 17.30
C THR A 251 15.81 -6.76 16.76
N ASP A 252 16.53 -6.27 15.75
CA ASP A 252 16.22 -4.97 15.12
C ASP A 252 14.79 -4.89 14.54
N TRP A 253 14.18 -6.04 14.22
CA TRP A 253 12.83 -6.14 13.66
C TRP A 253 11.75 -6.58 14.67
N ALA A 254 12.09 -6.87 15.94
CA ALA A 254 11.13 -7.40 16.91
C ALA A 254 11.29 -6.85 18.34
N ASP A 255 10.17 -6.40 18.91
CA ASP A 255 10.00 -6.04 20.32
C ASP A 255 9.02 -6.97 21.04
N ILE A 256 9.25 -7.21 22.32
CA ILE A 256 8.21 -7.66 23.26
C ILE A 256 7.93 -6.55 24.28
N ASN A 257 6.68 -6.47 24.74
CA ASN A 257 6.26 -5.49 25.75
C ASN A 257 5.43 -6.16 26.84
N VAL A 258 5.60 -5.65 28.06
CA VAL A 258 4.77 -5.98 29.23
C VAL A 258 4.52 -4.70 30.00
N SER A 259 3.27 -4.48 30.40
CA SER A 259 2.85 -3.32 31.17
C SER A 259 1.86 -3.69 32.27
N TYR A 260 1.85 -2.86 33.31
CA TYR A 260 0.88 -2.87 34.39
C TYR A 260 0.15 -1.54 34.40
N GLU A 261 -1.12 -1.61 34.05
CA GLU A 261 -1.96 -0.45 33.73
C GLU A 261 -3.17 -0.40 34.67
N ARG A 262 -3.73 0.81 34.84
CA ARG A 262 -4.88 1.10 35.70
C ARG A 262 -4.69 0.70 37.17
N GLY A 263 -3.47 0.35 37.58
CA GLY A 263 -3.16 -0.19 38.90
C GLY A 263 -3.65 -1.62 39.16
N ASN A 264 -4.21 -2.32 38.16
CA ASN A 264 -4.80 -3.66 38.34
C ASN A 264 -4.82 -4.55 37.08
N THR A 265 -4.38 -4.05 35.92
CA THR A 265 -4.44 -4.76 34.65
C THR A 265 -3.03 -5.09 34.17
N LEU A 266 -2.78 -6.35 33.84
CA LEU A 266 -1.56 -6.76 33.13
C LEU A 266 -1.82 -6.73 31.63
N MET A 267 -0.89 -6.16 30.87
CA MET A 267 -0.93 -6.14 29.42
C MET A 267 0.41 -6.63 28.85
N ALA A 268 0.34 -7.34 27.73
CA ALA A 268 1.52 -7.89 27.07
C ALA A 268 1.32 -7.94 25.55
N GLY A 269 2.43 -7.96 24.82
CA GLY A 269 2.37 -7.96 23.37
C GLY A 269 3.72 -8.02 22.70
N PHE A 270 3.69 -7.88 21.37
CA PHE A 270 4.89 -7.78 20.54
C PHE A 270 4.70 -6.77 19.41
N THR A 271 5.82 -6.29 18.88
CA THR A 271 5.88 -5.42 17.70
C THR A 271 6.85 -6.01 16.69
N LEU A 272 6.43 -6.13 15.44
CA LEU A 272 7.28 -6.47 14.30
C LEU A 272 7.50 -5.21 13.47
N ARG A 273 8.73 -5.00 13.00
CA ARG A 273 9.14 -3.76 12.31
C ARG A 273 9.91 -4.04 11.03
N THR A 274 9.76 -3.14 10.08
CA THR A 274 10.61 -3.01 8.90
C THR A 274 10.56 -1.56 8.42
N ASN A 275 11.44 -1.17 7.49
CA ASN A 275 11.40 0.16 6.89
C ASN A 275 11.29 0.05 5.36
N PHE A 276 10.18 0.55 4.81
CA PHE A 276 9.87 0.49 3.39
C PHE A 276 10.79 1.33 2.50
N ASP A 277 11.57 2.27 3.01
CA ASP A 277 12.61 2.94 2.21
C ASP A 277 13.93 2.17 2.22
N GLU A 278 14.21 1.42 3.29
CA GLU A 278 15.46 0.64 3.42
C GLU A 278 15.36 -0.78 2.83
N LEU A 279 14.14 -1.27 2.54
CA LEU A 279 13.93 -2.56 1.89
C LEU A 279 14.54 -2.57 0.49
N HIS A 280 15.58 -3.37 0.31
CA HIS A 280 16.16 -3.65 -1.01
C HIS A 280 16.10 -5.15 -1.31
N PRO A 281 15.90 -5.53 -2.57
CA PRO A 281 16.02 -6.92 -2.96
C PRO A 281 17.46 -7.41 -2.82
N SER A 282 17.62 -8.70 -2.52
CA SER A 282 18.91 -9.41 -2.59
C SER A 282 18.87 -10.37 -3.78
N HIS A 283 18.89 -9.80 -5.00
CA HIS A 283 18.78 -10.59 -6.22
C HIS A 283 20.06 -11.36 -6.53
N ILE A 284 19.89 -12.63 -6.91
CA ILE A 284 20.91 -13.38 -7.63
C ILE A 284 20.67 -13.11 -9.11
N ASP A 285 21.52 -12.27 -9.70
CA ASP A 285 21.39 -11.87 -11.10
C ASP A 285 22.72 -12.00 -11.88
N VAL A 286 22.61 -12.02 -13.20
CA VAL A 286 23.76 -11.98 -14.11
C VAL A 286 24.46 -10.63 -14.02
N PRO A 287 25.81 -10.63 -14.00
CA PRO A 287 26.57 -9.40 -13.91
C PRO A 287 26.26 -8.48 -15.08
N GLU A 288 26.37 -7.18 -14.83
CA GLU A 288 26.27 -6.18 -15.88
C GLU A 288 27.36 -6.44 -16.95
N PRO A 289 27.04 -6.34 -18.25
CA PRO A 289 28.02 -6.55 -19.30
C PRO A 289 29.21 -5.59 -19.16
N ALA A 290 30.41 -6.15 -19.17
CA ALA A 290 31.63 -5.35 -19.15
C ALA A 290 31.77 -4.57 -20.46
N TYR A 291 32.22 -3.31 -20.39
CA TYR A 291 32.52 -2.52 -21.57
C TYR A 291 33.79 -3.05 -22.26
N ARG A 292 33.62 -3.62 -23.46
CA ARG A 292 34.64 -4.26 -24.30
C ARG A 292 34.28 -4.05 -25.78
N PRO A 293 34.47 -2.83 -26.32
CA PRO A 293 34.08 -2.51 -27.68
C PRO A 293 34.85 -3.34 -28.71
N GLN A 294 34.13 -3.87 -29.69
CA GLN A 294 34.67 -4.56 -30.86
C GLN A 294 34.24 -3.80 -32.12
N ALA A 295 35.18 -3.58 -33.03
CA ALA A 295 34.90 -2.93 -34.30
C ALA A 295 33.96 -3.80 -35.15
N GLN A 296 32.93 -3.18 -35.73
CA GLN A 296 31.95 -3.84 -36.58
C GLN A 296 31.79 -3.06 -37.88
N SER A 297 31.66 -3.77 -39.00
CA SER A 297 31.30 -3.17 -40.28
C SER A 297 29.95 -2.44 -40.20
N PRO A 298 29.63 -1.52 -41.14
CA PRO A 298 28.30 -0.91 -41.21
C PRO A 298 27.16 -1.94 -41.39
N ILE A 299 27.47 -3.14 -41.90
CA ILE A 299 26.53 -4.24 -42.04
C ILE A 299 26.50 -5.05 -40.74
N LEU A 300 25.28 -5.26 -40.23
CA LEU A 300 24.98 -6.10 -39.08
C LEU A 300 25.30 -7.57 -39.37
N GLN A 301 26.34 -8.09 -38.72
CA GLN A 301 26.72 -9.49 -38.82
C GLN A 301 25.76 -10.37 -38.03
N HIS A 302 25.19 -11.39 -38.68
CA HIS A 302 24.16 -12.25 -38.09
C HIS A 302 24.58 -12.88 -36.75
N THR A 303 25.79 -13.41 -36.66
CA THR A 303 26.31 -14.06 -35.42
C THR A 303 26.46 -13.09 -34.27
N VAL A 304 26.92 -11.86 -34.55
CA VAL A 304 27.09 -10.80 -33.55
C VAL A 304 25.72 -10.34 -33.04
N VAL A 305 24.79 -10.06 -33.95
CA VAL A 305 23.45 -9.61 -33.58
C VAL A 305 22.65 -10.70 -32.85
N ALA A 306 22.80 -11.97 -33.21
CA ALA A 306 22.17 -13.07 -32.49
C ALA A 306 22.61 -13.12 -31.01
N ASN A 307 23.90 -12.91 -30.74
CA ASN A 307 24.41 -12.81 -29.37
C ASN A 307 23.87 -11.54 -28.67
N GLN A 308 23.88 -10.39 -29.35
CA GLN A 308 23.31 -9.17 -28.79
C GLN A 308 21.84 -9.32 -28.44
N LEU A 309 21.01 -9.89 -29.32
CA LEU A 309 19.59 -10.12 -29.06
C LEU A 309 19.37 -11.07 -27.86
N THR A 310 20.23 -12.09 -27.73
CA THR A 310 20.22 -13.00 -26.57
C THR A 310 20.57 -12.27 -25.28
N ASP A 311 21.62 -11.46 -25.27
CA ASP A 311 22.02 -10.65 -24.12
C ASP A 311 20.96 -9.59 -23.79
N LEU A 312 20.34 -8.98 -24.80
CA LEU A 312 19.25 -8.02 -24.62
C LEU A 312 18.05 -8.68 -23.94
N LYS A 313 17.73 -9.92 -24.30
CA LYS A 313 16.66 -10.70 -23.65
C LYS A 313 17.03 -11.10 -22.23
N TYR A 314 18.12 -11.84 -22.03
CA TYR A 314 18.39 -12.47 -20.74
C TYR A 314 19.19 -11.60 -19.75
N ASN A 315 20.04 -10.70 -20.24
CA ASN A 315 20.82 -9.78 -19.40
C ASN A 315 20.10 -8.45 -19.19
N ALA A 316 19.73 -7.74 -20.27
CA ALA A 316 19.03 -6.46 -20.17
C ALA A 316 17.52 -6.60 -19.87
N GLY A 317 16.95 -7.80 -20.01
CA GLY A 317 15.56 -8.08 -19.62
C GLY A 317 14.52 -7.57 -20.61
N PHE A 318 14.88 -7.37 -21.88
CA PHE A 318 13.93 -6.98 -22.92
C PHE A 318 13.39 -8.21 -23.65
N ASP A 319 12.13 -8.55 -23.47
CA ASP A 319 11.48 -9.60 -24.24
C ASP A 319 11.18 -9.14 -25.67
N ALA A 320 11.22 -10.11 -26.58
CA ALA A 320 11.11 -9.93 -28.04
C ALA A 320 11.92 -8.71 -28.56
N PRO A 321 13.24 -8.63 -28.27
CA PRO A 321 14.03 -7.50 -28.69
C PRO A 321 14.09 -7.43 -30.22
N ASN A 322 13.89 -6.22 -30.75
CA ASN A 322 13.99 -5.91 -32.16
C ASN A 322 15.04 -4.82 -32.35
N LEU A 323 16.10 -5.16 -33.08
CA LEU A 323 17.25 -4.32 -33.35
C LEU A 323 17.24 -3.87 -34.80
N GLN A 324 17.28 -2.57 -35.04
CA GLN A 324 17.20 -1.98 -36.38
C GLN A 324 18.20 -0.84 -36.55
N VAL A 325 18.62 -0.58 -37.79
CA VAL A 325 19.51 0.54 -38.14
C VAL A 325 18.85 1.42 -39.19
N LYS A 326 18.91 2.73 -38.95
CA LYS A 326 18.48 3.77 -39.90
C LYS A 326 19.43 4.96 -39.83
N GLY A 327 20.20 5.18 -40.89
CA GLY A 327 21.24 6.21 -40.94
C GLY A 327 22.27 6.02 -39.83
N ASN A 328 22.49 7.07 -39.03
CA ASN A 328 23.46 7.06 -37.92
C ASN A 328 22.84 6.62 -36.58
N THR A 329 21.65 6.02 -36.59
CA THR A 329 20.93 5.64 -35.37
C THR A 329 20.61 4.16 -35.34
N MET A 330 20.92 3.53 -34.21
CA MET A 330 20.55 2.15 -33.90
C MET A 330 19.35 2.15 -32.95
N TYR A 331 18.30 1.44 -33.34
CA TYR A 331 17.03 1.36 -32.63
C TYR A 331 16.91 -0.02 -32.00
N LEU A 332 16.65 -0.06 -30.70
CA LEU A 332 16.22 -1.24 -29.96
C LEU A 332 14.79 -1.03 -29.52
N THR A 333 13.91 -1.99 -29.80
CA THR A 333 12.56 -2.04 -29.23
C THR A 333 12.38 -3.33 -28.45
N GLY A 334 11.75 -3.28 -27.28
CA GLY A 334 11.45 -4.50 -26.50
C GLY A 334 10.65 -4.23 -25.23
N GLU A 335 10.09 -5.30 -24.65
CA GLU A 335 9.27 -5.23 -23.43
C GLU A 335 10.11 -5.59 -22.19
N GLN A 336 10.28 -4.64 -21.26
CA GLN A 336 11.05 -4.89 -20.05
C GLN A 336 10.28 -5.86 -19.13
N TYR A 337 10.79 -7.08 -18.93
CA TYR A 337 10.11 -8.10 -18.13
C TYR A 337 10.83 -8.43 -16.82
N LYS A 338 12.11 -8.03 -16.69
CA LYS A 338 13.00 -8.46 -15.60
C LYS A 338 13.12 -7.38 -14.53
N TYR A 339 13.53 -6.18 -14.90
CA TYR A 339 13.80 -5.08 -13.98
C TYR A 339 12.57 -4.21 -13.79
N ARG A 340 12.25 -3.96 -12.53
CA ARG A 340 11.17 -3.08 -12.11
C ARG A 340 11.52 -1.62 -12.36
N ASP A 341 12.71 -1.20 -11.94
CA ASP A 341 13.34 0.03 -12.42
C ASP A 341 13.86 -0.20 -13.82
N THR A 342 13.19 0.40 -14.80
CA THR A 342 13.49 0.13 -16.20
C THR A 342 14.80 0.73 -16.69
N ARG A 343 15.38 1.68 -15.94
CA ARG A 343 16.65 2.34 -16.29
C ARG A 343 17.79 1.33 -16.31
N GLU A 344 17.80 0.40 -15.35
CA GLU A 344 18.75 -0.72 -15.30
C GLU A 344 18.76 -1.53 -16.60
N GLY A 345 17.57 -1.80 -17.15
CA GLY A 345 17.43 -2.48 -18.44
C GLY A 345 18.01 -1.66 -19.60
N VAL A 346 17.69 -0.36 -19.65
CA VAL A 346 18.18 0.55 -20.70
C VAL A 346 19.71 0.69 -20.64
N ASP A 347 20.28 0.83 -19.46
CA ASP A 347 21.73 0.96 -19.26
C ASP A 347 22.47 -0.31 -19.69
N ARG A 348 21.95 -1.49 -19.31
CA ARG A 348 22.46 -2.78 -19.80
C ARG A 348 22.35 -2.91 -21.30
N ALA A 349 21.21 -2.54 -21.89
CA ALA A 349 21.05 -2.55 -23.34
C ALA A 349 22.06 -1.63 -24.02
N ASN A 350 22.25 -0.41 -23.53
CA ASN A 350 23.24 0.52 -24.04
C ASN A 350 24.65 -0.09 -24.03
N ARG A 351 25.04 -0.82 -22.96
CA ARG A 351 26.32 -1.53 -22.89
C ARG A 351 26.44 -2.69 -23.89
N ILE A 352 25.38 -3.47 -24.07
CA ILE A 352 25.36 -4.57 -25.06
C ILE A 352 25.47 -4.03 -26.49
N LEU A 353 24.79 -2.92 -26.77
CA LEU A 353 24.80 -2.27 -28.09
C LEU A 353 26.15 -1.63 -28.39
N ILE A 354 26.72 -0.85 -27.45
CA ILE A 354 27.99 -0.16 -27.69
C ILE A 354 29.17 -1.12 -27.84
N ASN A 355 29.12 -2.30 -27.21
CA ASN A 355 30.18 -3.30 -27.33
C ASN A 355 30.35 -3.85 -28.74
N ASN A 356 29.30 -3.85 -29.57
CA ASN A 356 29.34 -4.31 -30.96
C ASN A 356 28.63 -3.32 -31.87
N LEU A 357 28.97 -2.04 -31.71
CA LEU A 357 28.34 -0.95 -32.44
C LEU A 357 28.82 -0.91 -33.90
N PRO A 358 27.91 -0.93 -34.90
CA PRO A 358 28.28 -0.72 -36.30
C PRO A 358 28.96 0.63 -36.52
N GLU A 359 29.85 0.70 -37.51
CA GLU A 359 30.43 1.96 -37.97
C GLU A 359 29.34 3.01 -38.31
N ASN A 360 29.65 4.28 -38.05
CA ASN A 360 28.80 5.45 -38.32
C ASN A 360 27.55 5.61 -37.43
N ILE A 361 27.38 4.81 -36.37
CA ILE A 361 26.32 5.04 -35.39
C ILE A 361 26.77 6.05 -34.33
N ASP A 362 25.99 7.13 -34.16
CA ASP A 362 26.23 8.19 -33.17
C ASP A 362 25.15 8.25 -32.07
N THR A 363 24.02 7.57 -32.27
CA THR A 363 22.85 7.63 -31.40
C THR A 363 22.24 6.25 -31.20
N LEU A 364 21.93 5.90 -29.94
CA LEU A 364 21.19 4.70 -29.55
C LEU A 364 19.79 5.12 -29.11
N ASN A 365 18.76 4.51 -29.70
CA ASN A 365 17.37 4.71 -29.33
C ASN A 365 16.81 3.42 -28.73
N VAL A 366 16.58 3.40 -27.42
CA VAL A 366 15.94 2.26 -26.74
C VAL A 366 14.48 2.57 -26.48
N THR A 367 13.59 2.01 -27.30
CA THR A 367 12.14 2.12 -27.18
C THR A 367 11.58 0.99 -26.33
N GLN A 368 11.06 1.33 -25.15
CA GLN A 368 10.40 0.37 -24.30
C GLN A 368 8.94 0.20 -24.72
N THR A 369 8.48 -1.05 -24.79
CA THR A 369 7.07 -1.39 -25.04
C THR A 369 6.46 -2.08 -23.83
N ARG A 370 5.13 -2.04 -23.72
CA ARG A 370 4.37 -2.84 -22.76
C ARG A 370 3.02 -3.22 -23.35
N TYR A 371 2.65 -4.49 -23.32
CA TYR A 371 1.45 -4.99 -24.01
C TYR A 371 1.38 -4.52 -25.47
N ASN A 372 2.49 -4.62 -26.22
CA ASN A 372 2.63 -4.13 -27.60
C ASN A 372 2.41 -2.61 -27.81
N LEU A 373 2.17 -1.84 -26.74
CA LEU A 373 2.07 -0.39 -26.81
C LEU A 373 3.47 0.22 -26.60
N PRO A 374 3.94 1.07 -27.51
CA PRO A 374 5.20 1.77 -27.34
C PRO A 374 5.05 2.82 -26.22
N GLN A 375 5.96 2.82 -25.26
CA GLN A 375 5.85 3.63 -24.04
C GLN A 375 6.74 4.86 -24.08
N VAL A 376 8.04 4.68 -24.30
CA VAL A 376 9.04 5.75 -24.21
C VAL A 376 10.29 5.33 -24.96
N THR A 377 10.94 6.28 -25.61
CA THR A 377 12.27 6.07 -26.20
C THR A 377 13.30 6.82 -25.39
N THR A 378 14.33 6.11 -24.93
CA THR A 378 15.52 6.70 -24.36
C THR A 378 16.56 6.89 -25.46
N VAL A 379 16.86 8.14 -25.79
CA VAL A 379 17.85 8.56 -26.78
C VAL A 379 19.17 8.76 -26.05
N THR A 380 20.21 8.03 -26.41
CA THR A 380 21.54 8.10 -25.80
C THR A 380 22.58 8.44 -26.85
N LYS A 381 23.39 9.47 -26.63
CA LYS A 381 24.54 9.78 -27.51
C LYS A 381 25.69 8.82 -27.26
N VAL A 382 26.15 8.17 -28.32
CA VAL A 382 27.23 7.17 -28.26
C VAL A 382 28.53 7.79 -27.75
N SER A 383 28.86 9.01 -28.16
CA SER A 383 30.06 9.71 -27.70
C SER A 383 30.08 9.91 -26.19
N SER A 384 28.97 10.38 -25.63
CA SER A 384 28.83 10.59 -24.18
C SER A 384 28.82 9.27 -23.41
N LEU A 385 28.11 8.24 -23.91
CA LEU A 385 28.12 6.90 -23.32
C LEU A 385 29.53 6.29 -23.29
N ARG A 386 30.26 6.40 -24.40
CA ARG A 386 31.66 5.95 -24.49
C ARG A 386 32.53 6.61 -23.44
N GLN A 387 32.44 7.93 -23.34
CA GLN A 387 33.23 8.70 -22.37
C GLN A 387 32.88 8.33 -20.92
N GLN A 388 31.60 8.10 -20.60
CA GLN A 388 31.17 7.65 -19.28
C GLN A 388 31.73 6.27 -18.94
N LEU A 389 31.74 5.33 -19.89
CA LEU A 389 32.21 3.96 -19.68
C LEU A 389 33.75 3.85 -19.64
N GLU A 390 34.46 4.71 -20.36
CA GLU A 390 35.93 4.80 -20.33
C GLU A 390 36.44 5.59 -19.11
N GLY A 391 35.58 6.42 -18.53
CA GLY A 391 35.87 7.26 -17.37
C GLY A 391 36.27 8.68 -17.75
N TYR A 392 36.11 9.59 -16.80
CA TYR A 392 36.51 10.98 -16.93
C TYR A 392 37.86 11.23 -16.23
N PRO A 393 38.66 12.19 -16.73
CA PRO A 393 39.68 12.81 -15.89
C PRO A 393 39.03 13.37 -14.63
N LEU A 394 39.74 13.28 -13.50
CA LEU A 394 39.25 13.74 -12.19
C LEU A 394 38.74 15.20 -12.27
N GLY A 395 37.49 15.45 -11.86
CA GLY A 395 36.88 16.78 -11.85
C GLY A 395 36.33 17.27 -13.19
N HIS A 396 36.37 16.44 -14.23
CA HIS A 396 35.76 16.70 -15.55
C HIS A 396 34.59 15.76 -15.84
N GLU A 397 33.94 15.22 -14.80
CA GLU A 397 32.79 14.34 -14.95
C GLU A 397 31.64 15.08 -15.65
N GLN A 398 31.12 14.49 -16.72
CA GLN A 398 29.95 15.00 -17.43
C GLN A 398 28.77 14.04 -17.25
N PRO A 399 27.54 14.56 -17.14
CA PRO A 399 26.37 13.70 -17.17
C PRO A 399 26.26 13.02 -18.53
N LEU A 400 25.73 11.80 -18.53
CA LEU A 400 25.41 11.09 -19.76
C LEU A 400 24.40 11.92 -20.57
N ASP A 401 24.71 12.20 -21.84
CA ASP A 401 23.79 12.83 -22.79
C ASP A 401 22.74 11.79 -23.21
N GLN A 402 21.74 11.67 -22.35
CA GLN A 402 20.63 10.76 -22.46
C GLN A 402 19.33 11.49 -22.11
N GLN A 403 18.31 11.31 -22.94
CA GLN A 403 16.99 11.93 -22.73
C GLN A 403 15.87 10.98 -23.09
N ARG A 404 14.73 11.13 -22.39
CA ARG A 404 13.52 10.36 -22.61
C ARG A 404 12.55 11.18 -23.45
N VAL A 405 12.07 10.60 -24.55
CA VAL A 405 11.16 11.24 -25.49
C VAL A 405 9.97 10.35 -25.80
N ASN A 406 8.94 10.92 -26.43
CA ASN A 406 7.84 10.11 -26.95
C ASN A 406 8.36 8.99 -27.87
N PRO A 407 7.70 7.83 -27.87
CA PRO A 407 8.19 6.68 -28.63
C PRO A 407 8.44 7.00 -30.10
N VAL A 408 9.62 6.59 -30.57
CA VAL A 408 10.08 6.82 -31.95
C VAL A 408 9.96 5.52 -32.74
N ASP A 409 9.16 5.54 -33.80
CA ASP A 409 9.10 4.48 -34.81
C ASP A 409 10.11 4.81 -35.92
N PRO A 410 11.13 3.96 -36.17
CA PRO A 410 12.08 4.20 -37.25
C PRO A 410 11.45 4.07 -38.64
N GLY A 411 10.26 3.49 -38.79
CA GLY A 411 9.62 3.19 -40.07
C GLY A 411 10.45 2.18 -40.87
N LYS A 412 10.64 2.41 -42.16
CA LYS A 412 11.50 1.56 -42.99
C LYS A 412 12.97 1.76 -42.63
N THR A 413 13.63 0.66 -42.26
CA THR A 413 15.05 0.62 -41.83
C THR A 413 15.92 -0.02 -42.92
N GLU A 414 17.24 0.24 -42.89
CA GLU A 414 18.16 -0.40 -43.85
C GLU A 414 18.43 -1.85 -43.48
N GLN A 415 18.49 -2.14 -42.18
CA GLN A 415 18.82 -3.44 -41.62
C GLN A 415 18.03 -3.67 -40.33
N GLY A 416 17.78 -4.94 -40.00
CA GLY A 416 17.21 -5.29 -38.70
C GLY A 416 17.10 -6.78 -38.47
N TYR A 417 17.18 -7.16 -37.19
CA TYR A 417 17.01 -8.53 -36.70
C TYR A 417 16.20 -8.47 -35.41
N TYR A 418 15.39 -9.48 -35.18
CA TYR A 418 14.53 -9.54 -34.00
C TYR A 418 14.42 -10.97 -33.48
N ILE A 419 14.09 -11.09 -32.20
CA ILE A 419 13.53 -12.32 -31.65
C ILE A 419 12.01 -12.19 -31.77
N GLU A 420 11.39 -13.18 -32.41
CA GLU A 420 9.94 -13.20 -32.57
C GLU A 420 9.24 -13.21 -31.21
N LYS A 421 8.16 -12.43 -31.10
CA LYS A 421 7.36 -12.37 -29.89
C LYS A 421 6.40 -13.56 -29.83
N ASP A 422 6.34 -14.21 -28.68
CA ASP A 422 5.34 -15.25 -28.44
C ASP A 422 3.93 -14.64 -28.45
N SER A 423 3.05 -15.20 -29.27
CA SER A 423 1.65 -14.77 -29.37
C SER A 423 0.80 -15.27 -28.20
N LEU A 424 1.23 -16.32 -27.51
CA LEU A 424 0.55 -16.92 -26.36
C LEU A 424 1.38 -16.74 -25.10
N ASN A 425 0.82 -16.04 -24.12
CA ASN A 425 1.36 -15.94 -22.77
C ASN A 425 0.44 -16.67 -21.81
N TYR A 426 1.00 -17.42 -20.87
CA TYR A 426 0.24 -18.08 -19.83
C TYR A 426 0.94 -17.96 -18.48
N SER A 427 0.15 -17.92 -17.41
CA SER A 427 0.68 -17.87 -16.05
C SER A 427 -0.20 -18.66 -15.09
N LEU A 428 0.43 -19.20 -14.06
CA LEU A 428 -0.23 -19.85 -12.94
C LEU A 428 0.19 -19.10 -11.68
N SER A 429 -0.77 -18.58 -10.93
CA SER A 429 -0.49 -17.74 -9.76
C SER A 429 -1.32 -18.18 -8.56
N PRO A 430 -0.72 -18.36 -7.37
CA PRO A 430 -1.51 -18.52 -6.16
C PRO A 430 -2.25 -17.22 -5.87
N VAL A 431 -3.47 -17.32 -5.36
CA VAL A 431 -4.32 -16.19 -5.01
C VAL A 431 -4.85 -16.40 -3.60
N LEU A 432 -4.73 -15.38 -2.76
CA LEU A 432 -5.31 -15.34 -1.43
C LEU A 432 -6.30 -14.18 -1.36
N ASN A 433 -7.59 -14.50 -1.43
CA ASN A 433 -8.64 -13.54 -1.10
C ASN A 433 -8.87 -13.61 0.41
N GLN A 434 -8.87 -12.47 1.09
CA GLN A 434 -9.01 -12.43 2.55
C GLN A 434 -9.94 -11.29 2.99
N SER A 435 -10.64 -11.52 4.09
CA SER A 435 -11.42 -10.51 4.80
C SER A 435 -11.19 -10.69 6.30
N VAL A 436 -10.87 -9.59 6.98
CA VAL A 436 -10.65 -9.57 8.42
C VAL A 436 -11.81 -8.86 9.07
N GLY A 437 -12.38 -9.49 10.08
CA GLY A 437 -13.35 -8.87 10.94
C GLY A 437 -14.81 -9.12 10.64
N GLY A 438 -15.12 -10.33 10.15
CA GLY A 438 -16.49 -10.74 9.91
C GLY A 438 -17.25 -11.07 11.20
N PRO A 439 -18.60 -10.93 11.17
CA PRO A 439 -19.49 -11.38 12.25
C PRO A 439 -19.32 -12.85 12.62
N GLU A 440 -19.13 -13.69 11.61
CA GLU A 440 -19.13 -15.15 11.76
C GLU A 440 -17.73 -15.71 12.03
N SER A 441 -16.70 -15.09 11.43
CA SER A 441 -15.29 -15.43 11.66
C SER A 441 -14.43 -14.18 11.62
N PHE A 442 -13.47 -14.10 12.54
CA PHE A 442 -12.50 -13.01 12.57
C PHE A 442 -11.64 -12.98 11.29
N TYR A 443 -11.35 -14.13 10.70
CA TYR A 443 -10.55 -14.20 9.48
C TYR A 443 -11.26 -15.13 8.48
N MET A 444 -11.67 -14.56 7.35
CA MET A 444 -12.18 -15.27 6.19
C MET A 444 -11.09 -15.29 5.12
N TYR A 445 -10.89 -16.44 4.49
CA TYR A 445 -9.90 -16.61 3.43
C TYR A 445 -10.38 -17.57 2.35
N GLN A 446 -9.88 -17.36 1.13
CA GLN A 446 -9.96 -18.27 0.02
C GLN A 446 -8.59 -18.31 -0.64
N LEU A 447 -7.91 -19.43 -0.43
CA LEU A 447 -6.68 -19.78 -1.13
C LEU A 447 -7.05 -20.54 -2.40
N GLY A 448 -6.56 -20.07 -3.52
CA GLY A 448 -6.77 -20.71 -4.81
C GLY A 448 -5.61 -20.51 -5.76
N VAL A 449 -5.79 -20.98 -6.98
CA VAL A 449 -4.85 -20.87 -8.08
C VAL A 449 -5.56 -20.23 -9.26
N MET A 450 -4.99 -19.16 -9.80
CA MET A 450 -5.44 -18.51 -11.03
C MET A 450 -4.58 -18.97 -12.20
N ALA A 451 -5.21 -19.58 -13.20
CA ALA A 451 -4.61 -19.87 -14.49
C ALA A 451 -5.02 -18.78 -15.49
N ASN A 452 -4.06 -18.03 -16.01
CA ASN A 452 -4.28 -16.99 -17.00
C ASN A 452 -3.72 -17.42 -18.36
N ALA A 453 -4.40 -17.04 -19.43
CA ALA A 453 -3.92 -17.18 -20.79
C ALA A 453 -4.28 -15.92 -21.60
N ASP A 454 -3.28 -15.33 -22.25
CA ASP A 454 -3.40 -14.15 -23.10
C ASP A 454 -2.90 -14.50 -24.50
N TYR A 455 -3.77 -14.38 -25.49
CA TYR A 455 -3.48 -14.71 -26.88
C TYR A 455 -3.62 -13.49 -27.79
N TRP A 456 -2.51 -13.09 -28.40
CA TRP A 456 -2.45 -11.98 -29.34
C TRP A 456 -2.81 -12.45 -30.74
N LEU A 457 -3.99 -12.03 -31.22
CA LEU A 457 -4.47 -12.28 -32.58
C LEU A 457 -3.80 -11.35 -33.59
N THR A 458 -3.45 -10.14 -33.16
CA THR A 458 -2.68 -9.14 -33.92
C THR A 458 -1.81 -8.36 -32.93
N ASN A 459 -1.02 -7.39 -33.40
CA ASN A 459 -0.26 -6.50 -32.50
C ASN A 459 -1.17 -5.62 -31.61
N HIS A 460 -2.45 -5.49 -31.96
CA HIS A 460 -3.40 -4.62 -31.26
C HIS A 460 -4.51 -5.40 -30.54
N LEU A 461 -4.82 -6.61 -30.99
CA LEU A 461 -5.96 -7.40 -30.48
C LEU A 461 -5.47 -8.56 -29.62
N VAL A 462 -5.82 -8.53 -28.34
CA VAL A 462 -5.56 -9.61 -27.37
C VAL A 462 -6.86 -10.21 -26.83
N VAL A 463 -6.91 -11.54 -26.76
CA VAL A 463 -7.96 -12.28 -26.05
C VAL A 463 -7.37 -12.84 -24.77
N ALA A 464 -7.95 -12.45 -23.64
CA ALA A 464 -7.44 -12.72 -22.31
C ALA A 464 -8.47 -13.50 -21.49
N GLY A 465 -8.07 -14.65 -20.95
CA GLY A 465 -8.89 -15.50 -20.09
C GLY A 465 -8.22 -15.78 -18.75
N GLY A 466 -9.01 -15.89 -17.69
CA GLY A 466 -8.58 -16.27 -16.35
C GLY A 466 -9.54 -17.27 -15.73
N LEU A 467 -9.01 -18.42 -15.29
CA LEU A 467 -9.74 -19.45 -14.56
C LEU A 467 -9.22 -19.52 -13.13
N PHE A 468 -10.12 -19.40 -12.16
CA PHE A 468 -9.80 -19.58 -10.76
C PHE A 468 -10.21 -20.99 -10.32
N GLY A 469 -9.31 -21.67 -9.62
CA GLY A 469 -9.58 -22.92 -8.91
C GLY A 469 -9.35 -22.74 -7.41
N ASN A 470 -10.37 -23.07 -6.61
CA ASN A 470 -10.34 -23.02 -5.16
C ASN A 470 -9.56 -24.22 -4.61
N VAL A 471 -8.64 -23.96 -3.68
CA VAL A 471 -7.85 -25.01 -3.01
C VAL A 471 -8.36 -25.20 -1.58
N ALA A 472 -8.51 -24.10 -0.84
CA ALA A 472 -9.01 -24.11 0.52
C ALA A 472 -9.67 -22.78 0.87
N ASN A 473 -10.83 -22.83 1.51
CA ASN A 473 -11.52 -21.64 1.97
C ASN A 473 -12.33 -21.95 3.24
N ASN A 474 -12.79 -20.90 3.91
CA ASN A 474 -13.69 -20.99 5.07
C ASN A 474 -14.94 -20.10 4.92
N TYR A 475 -15.34 -19.84 3.66
CA TYR A 475 -16.51 -19.00 3.36
C TYR A 475 -17.84 -19.74 3.60
N ASP A 476 -17.80 -21.04 3.85
CA ASP A 476 -18.92 -21.85 4.36
C ASP A 476 -19.44 -21.35 5.72
N LYS A 477 -18.59 -20.68 6.50
CA LYS A 477 -18.95 -20.06 7.79
C LYS A 477 -19.74 -18.77 7.66
N PHE A 478 -19.83 -18.19 6.46
CA PHE A 478 -20.52 -16.92 6.23
C PHE A 478 -22.03 -17.16 6.12
N ASN A 479 -22.75 -16.90 7.22
CA ASN A 479 -24.16 -17.28 7.36
C ASN A 479 -25.13 -16.17 6.93
N PHE A 480 -24.69 -14.92 6.77
CA PHE A 480 -25.57 -13.82 6.37
C PHE A 480 -25.83 -13.76 4.86
N ASP A 481 -27.05 -14.08 4.41
CA ASP A 481 -27.44 -14.08 2.98
C ASP A 481 -28.33 -12.90 2.52
N GLY A 482 -28.83 -12.12 3.47
CA GLY A 482 -29.71 -10.99 3.20
C GLY A 482 -29.03 -9.82 2.47
N ALA A 483 -29.84 -9.01 1.79
CA ALA A 483 -29.48 -7.61 1.60
C ALA A 483 -29.32 -6.98 3.00
N PRO A 484 -28.35 -6.09 3.22
CA PRO A 484 -28.35 -5.29 4.44
C PRO A 484 -29.73 -4.65 4.60
N ALA A 485 -30.41 -4.87 5.74
CA ALA A 485 -31.76 -4.34 5.96
C ALA A 485 -31.80 -2.79 5.92
N ASP A 486 -30.64 -2.16 5.93
CA ASP A 486 -30.37 -0.74 6.01
C ASP A 486 -29.96 -0.10 4.65
N SER A 487 -29.97 -0.82 3.53
CA SER A 487 -29.65 -0.23 2.22
C SER A 487 -30.67 -0.57 1.13
N THR A 488 -31.01 0.44 0.32
CA THR A 488 -31.92 0.32 -0.83
C THR A 488 -31.19 0.24 -2.17
N LEU A 489 -29.85 0.30 -2.15
CA LEU A 489 -29.03 0.28 -3.36
C LEU A 489 -29.06 -1.10 -4.04
N PRO A 490 -28.92 -1.16 -5.37
CA PRO A 490 -28.66 -2.41 -6.06
C PRO A 490 -27.38 -3.07 -5.53
N ARG A 491 -27.46 -4.38 -5.29
CA ARG A 491 -26.31 -5.16 -4.80
C ARG A 491 -25.31 -5.39 -5.91
N VAL A 492 -24.23 -4.61 -5.94
CA VAL A 492 -23.22 -4.64 -7.00
C VAL A 492 -21.90 -5.30 -6.58
N ARG A 493 -21.58 -5.31 -5.27
CA ARG A 493 -20.40 -5.93 -4.65
C ARG A 493 -20.75 -6.83 -3.47
N THR A 494 -21.87 -6.59 -2.80
CA THR A 494 -22.30 -7.39 -1.62
C THR A 494 -22.72 -8.82 -1.98
N HIS A 495 -22.78 -9.19 -3.26
CA HIS A 495 -22.93 -10.58 -3.71
C HIS A 495 -21.62 -11.39 -3.71
N VAL A 496 -20.47 -10.82 -3.30
CA VAL A 496 -19.16 -11.48 -3.33
C VAL A 496 -19.16 -12.91 -2.78
N ARG A 497 -19.92 -13.15 -1.70
CA ARG A 497 -20.07 -14.47 -1.09
C ARG A 497 -20.65 -15.49 -2.06
N ASP A 498 -21.67 -15.11 -2.82
CA ASP A 498 -22.40 -16.02 -3.71
C ASP A 498 -21.48 -16.47 -4.87
N TYR A 499 -20.54 -15.63 -5.28
CA TYR A 499 -19.52 -15.98 -6.26
C TYR A 499 -18.44 -16.92 -5.70
N VAL A 500 -17.91 -16.66 -4.51
CA VAL A 500 -16.77 -17.43 -3.94
C VAL A 500 -17.14 -18.84 -3.48
N LYS A 501 -18.44 -19.17 -3.42
CA LYS A 501 -18.94 -20.55 -3.19
C LYS A 501 -18.57 -21.51 -4.31
N ASN A 502 -18.26 -21.01 -5.51
CA ASN A 502 -17.86 -21.84 -6.64
C ASN A 502 -16.42 -22.34 -6.47
N ASP A 503 -16.21 -23.65 -6.61
CA ASP A 503 -14.86 -24.24 -6.56
C ASP A 503 -14.03 -23.88 -7.80
N PHE A 504 -14.68 -23.73 -8.96
CA PHE A 504 -14.04 -23.30 -10.19
C PHE A 504 -14.90 -22.27 -10.89
N TYR A 505 -14.28 -21.19 -11.34
CA TYR A 505 -15.01 -20.18 -12.10
C TYR A 505 -14.14 -19.40 -13.09
N VAL A 506 -14.80 -18.91 -14.15
CA VAL A 506 -14.20 -17.97 -15.09
C VAL A 506 -14.13 -16.60 -14.42
N ASN A 507 -12.94 -16.18 -14.02
CA ASN A 507 -12.69 -14.86 -13.47
C ASN A 507 -12.97 -13.79 -14.54
N ASN A 508 -12.38 -13.95 -15.72
CA ASN A 508 -12.55 -13.06 -16.86
C ASN A 508 -12.33 -13.81 -18.17
N LEU A 509 -12.94 -13.32 -19.24
CA LEU A 509 -12.74 -13.77 -20.61
C LEU A 509 -13.12 -12.61 -21.55
N GLN A 510 -12.13 -11.84 -21.98
CA GLN A 510 -12.36 -10.60 -22.70
C GLN A 510 -11.41 -10.41 -23.88
N ALA A 511 -11.90 -9.78 -24.94
CA ALA A 511 -11.09 -9.28 -26.05
C ALA A 511 -10.83 -7.79 -25.86
N ASN A 512 -9.61 -7.33 -26.16
CA ASN A 512 -9.19 -5.94 -26.03
C ASN A 512 -8.44 -5.53 -27.29
N TYR A 513 -8.81 -4.41 -27.89
CA TYR A 513 -8.05 -3.75 -28.95
C TYR A 513 -7.34 -2.54 -28.35
N LEU A 514 -6.00 -2.52 -28.44
CA LEU A 514 -5.10 -1.56 -27.81
C LEU A 514 -4.39 -0.72 -28.87
N GLN A 515 -4.39 0.59 -28.71
CA GLN A 515 -3.80 1.52 -29.69
C GLN A 515 -3.05 2.67 -29.02
N TYR A 516 -1.88 2.99 -29.58
CA TYR A 516 -1.19 4.26 -29.36
C TYR A 516 -1.56 5.22 -30.51
N PHE A 517 -2.05 6.41 -30.18
CA PHE A 517 -2.49 7.42 -31.15
C PHE A 517 -1.45 8.52 -31.39
N GLY A 518 -0.29 8.45 -30.74
CA GLY A 518 0.73 9.50 -30.80
C GLY A 518 0.61 10.52 -29.67
N ASN A 519 1.69 11.27 -29.43
CA ASN A 519 1.74 12.40 -28.49
C ASN A 519 1.24 12.09 -27.07
N GLY A 520 1.47 10.87 -26.59
CA GLY A 520 1.04 10.43 -25.26
C GLY A 520 -0.44 10.04 -25.14
N PHE A 521 -1.16 9.91 -26.25
CA PHE A 521 -2.53 9.36 -26.26
C PHE A 521 -2.51 7.85 -26.48
N TYR A 522 -3.16 7.14 -25.58
CA TYR A 522 -3.41 5.70 -25.67
C TYR A 522 -4.90 5.45 -25.55
N GLY A 523 -5.40 4.43 -26.22
CA GLY A 523 -6.78 4.00 -26.05
C GLY A 523 -6.95 2.50 -26.14
N GLN A 524 -8.06 2.05 -25.61
CA GLN A 524 -8.51 0.68 -25.71
C GLN A 524 -10.02 0.59 -25.86
N VAL A 525 -10.47 -0.46 -26.56
CA VAL A 525 -11.86 -0.92 -26.54
C VAL A 525 -11.88 -2.40 -26.17
N TYR A 526 -12.85 -2.80 -25.36
CA TYR A 526 -12.88 -4.14 -24.79
C TYR A 526 -14.30 -4.67 -24.63
N GLY A 527 -14.42 -5.99 -24.62
CA GLY A 527 -15.69 -6.66 -24.42
C GLY A 527 -15.57 -8.13 -24.03
N GLY A 528 -16.58 -8.63 -23.32
CA GLY A 528 -16.65 -10.00 -22.83
C GLY A 528 -16.97 -10.05 -21.34
N TYR A 529 -16.43 -11.04 -20.63
CA TYR A 529 -16.45 -11.10 -19.17
C TYR A 529 -15.26 -10.32 -18.63
N LEU A 530 -15.54 -9.12 -18.13
CA LEU A 530 -14.53 -8.15 -17.74
C LEU A 530 -13.95 -8.49 -16.36
N GLU A 531 -14.81 -8.94 -15.45
CA GLU A 531 -14.47 -9.39 -14.11
C GLU A 531 -15.44 -10.48 -13.61
N THR A 532 -15.19 -11.02 -12.43
CA THR A 532 -15.98 -12.10 -11.80
C THR A 532 -17.48 -11.78 -11.76
N MET A 533 -17.83 -10.52 -11.47
CA MET A 533 -19.22 -10.08 -11.29
C MET A 533 -19.86 -9.44 -12.52
N TYR A 534 -19.08 -9.04 -13.51
CA TYR A 534 -19.60 -8.24 -14.63
C TYR A 534 -19.01 -8.66 -15.97
N GLY A 535 -19.87 -8.70 -16.98
CA GLY A 535 -19.49 -8.71 -18.38
C GLY A 535 -20.15 -7.55 -19.12
N GLY A 536 -19.60 -7.17 -20.26
CA GLY A 536 -20.08 -6.03 -21.01
C GLY A 536 -19.10 -5.58 -22.07
N VAL A 537 -19.24 -4.31 -22.47
CA VAL A 537 -18.35 -3.64 -23.41
C VAL A 537 -17.97 -2.27 -22.86
N GLY A 538 -16.80 -1.79 -23.22
CA GLY A 538 -16.31 -0.49 -22.80
C GLY A 538 -15.13 0.00 -23.61
N GLY A 539 -14.73 1.23 -23.30
CA GLY A 539 -13.54 1.85 -23.86
C GLY A 539 -12.87 2.74 -22.83
N GLU A 540 -11.58 2.98 -23.03
CA GLU A 540 -10.77 3.88 -22.22
C GLU A 540 -9.81 4.65 -23.13
N VAL A 541 -9.58 5.92 -22.83
CA VAL A 541 -8.54 6.74 -23.45
C VAL A 541 -7.78 7.44 -22.34
N ILE A 542 -6.45 7.49 -22.45
CA ILE A 542 -5.60 8.27 -21.55
C ILE A 542 -4.68 9.20 -22.35
N TYR A 543 -4.52 10.42 -21.83
CA TYR A 543 -3.44 11.32 -22.18
C TYR A 543 -2.40 11.32 -21.06
N ARG A 544 -1.18 10.88 -21.37
CA ARG A 544 -0.06 10.83 -20.44
C ARG A 544 1.22 11.23 -21.17
N PRO A 545 1.72 12.46 -21.04
CA PRO A 545 3.03 12.82 -21.59
C PRO A 545 4.17 12.09 -20.87
N VAL A 546 5.32 11.95 -21.53
CA VAL A 546 6.52 11.35 -20.91
C VAL A 546 6.96 12.24 -19.75
N ASP A 547 7.25 11.64 -18.60
CA ASP A 547 7.76 12.30 -17.40
C ASP A 547 6.91 13.46 -16.88
N SER A 548 5.62 13.45 -17.23
CA SER A 548 4.68 14.44 -16.72
C SER A 548 4.22 14.11 -15.32
N GLN A 549 3.99 15.16 -14.53
CA GLN A 549 3.32 15.08 -13.24
C GLN A 549 1.81 14.86 -13.37
N TRP A 550 1.25 14.98 -14.57
CA TRP A 550 -0.18 14.91 -14.81
C TRP A 550 -0.54 13.91 -15.90
N ALA A 551 -1.67 13.23 -15.72
CA ALA A 551 -2.33 12.47 -16.78
C ALA A 551 -3.85 12.59 -16.64
N PHE A 552 -4.56 12.35 -17.73
CA PHE A 552 -6.02 12.41 -17.77
C PHE A 552 -6.57 11.18 -18.49
N GLY A 553 -7.44 10.43 -17.83
CA GLY A 553 -8.11 9.25 -18.37
C GLY A 553 -9.62 9.45 -18.43
N VAL A 554 -10.25 8.89 -19.45
CA VAL A 554 -11.71 8.76 -19.53
C VAL A 554 -12.03 7.33 -19.88
N ASP A 555 -12.98 6.74 -19.14
CA ASP A 555 -13.55 5.45 -19.47
C ASP A 555 -15.08 5.49 -19.51
N ALA A 556 -15.65 4.62 -20.33
CA ALA A 556 -17.09 4.45 -20.45
C ALA A 556 -17.42 2.99 -20.74
N ASN A 557 -18.40 2.46 -20.01
CA ASN A 557 -18.72 1.05 -19.97
C ASN A 557 -20.23 0.84 -19.91
N TYR A 558 -20.69 -0.23 -20.54
CA TYR A 558 -22.04 -0.75 -20.39
C TYR A 558 -21.95 -2.23 -20.02
N VAL A 559 -22.37 -2.54 -18.81
CA VAL A 559 -22.16 -3.86 -18.18
C VAL A 559 -23.46 -4.47 -17.69
N LYS A 560 -23.47 -5.79 -17.63
CA LYS A 560 -24.52 -6.63 -17.08
C LYS A 560 -23.91 -7.49 -15.99
N GLN A 561 -24.58 -7.59 -14.85
CA GLN A 561 -24.10 -8.38 -13.73
C GLN A 561 -24.21 -9.87 -14.09
N ARG A 562 -23.17 -10.63 -13.78
CA ARG A 562 -23.11 -12.07 -14.01
C ARG A 562 -23.99 -12.78 -12.98
N ASP A 563 -24.51 -13.93 -13.34
CA ASP A 563 -25.27 -14.77 -12.41
C ASP A 563 -24.30 -15.52 -11.49
N TRP A 564 -24.55 -15.54 -10.18
CA TRP A 564 -23.63 -16.14 -9.20
C TRP A 564 -23.72 -17.66 -9.15
N ASP A 565 -24.88 -18.24 -9.46
CA ASP A 565 -25.09 -19.70 -9.51
C ASP A 565 -24.56 -20.28 -10.82
N ASN A 566 -24.70 -19.55 -11.91
CA ASN A 566 -24.12 -19.88 -13.21
C ASN A 566 -23.41 -18.66 -13.81
N MET A 567 -22.13 -18.54 -13.50
CA MET A 567 -21.27 -17.41 -13.92
C MET A 567 -21.06 -17.27 -15.44
N MET A 568 -21.63 -18.17 -16.24
CA MET A 568 -21.70 -18.05 -17.71
C MET A 568 -23.00 -17.38 -18.18
N LYS A 569 -23.91 -17.02 -17.27
CA LYS A 569 -25.14 -16.27 -17.52
C LYS A 569 -25.06 -14.88 -16.90
N PHE A 570 -26.06 -14.07 -17.20
CA PHE A 570 -26.23 -12.73 -16.65
C PHE A 570 -27.57 -12.60 -15.93
N THR A 571 -27.61 -11.83 -14.84
CA THR A 571 -28.83 -11.39 -14.18
C THR A 571 -29.48 -10.24 -14.96
N ASP A 572 -30.71 -9.83 -14.64
CA ASP A 572 -31.34 -8.70 -15.33
C ASP A 572 -30.72 -7.33 -15.02
N TYR A 573 -29.82 -7.25 -14.03
CA TYR A 573 -29.18 -6.01 -13.65
C TYR A 573 -28.16 -5.55 -14.69
N LYS A 574 -28.31 -4.30 -15.12
CA LYS A 574 -27.44 -3.61 -16.08
C LYS A 574 -27.09 -2.22 -15.60
N ALA A 575 -25.88 -1.78 -15.87
CA ALA A 575 -25.38 -0.47 -15.50
C ALA A 575 -24.52 0.13 -16.62
N ALA A 576 -24.74 1.43 -16.88
CA ALA A 576 -23.73 2.25 -17.55
C ALA A 576 -22.82 2.82 -16.46
N THR A 577 -21.51 2.81 -16.67
CA THR A 577 -20.52 3.34 -15.71
C THR A 577 -19.35 3.93 -16.47
N GLY A 578 -18.67 4.91 -15.89
CA GLY A 578 -17.58 5.59 -16.55
C GLY A 578 -17.14 6.81 -15.75
N ASN A 579 -15.86 7.12 -15.84
CA ASN A 579 -15.22 8.13 -15.02
C ASN A 579 -14.25 8.97 -15.85
N LEU A 580 -14.22 10.28 -15.56
CA LEU A 580 -13.09 11.14 -15.88
C LEU A 580 -12.14 11.10 -14.70
N THR A 581 -10.88 10.72 -14.93
CA THR A 581 -9.86 10.62 -13.89
C THR A 581 -8.68 11.53 -14.19
N ALA A 582 -8.35 12.40 -13.25
CA ALA A 582 -7.11 13.16 -13.24
C ALA A 582 -6.10 12.47 -12.32
N TYR A 583 -4.85 12.37 -12.78
CA TYR A 583 -3.73 11.82 -12.04
C TYR A 583 -2.72 12.93 -11.79
N TYR A 584 -2.27 13.09 -10.55
CA TYR A 584 -1.34 14.14 -10.16
C TYR A 584 -0.21 13.60 -9.28
N ARG A 585 1.03 13.94 -9.64
CA ARG A 585 2.23 13.72 -8.86
C ARG A 585 2.81 15.05 -8.39
N PRO A 586 2.54 15.49 -7.16
CA PRO A 586 3.05 16.75 -6.64
C PRO A 586 4.57 16.73 -6.51
N SER A 587 5.26 17.69 -7.15
CA SER A 587 6.73 17.84 -7.08
C SER A 587 7.25 18.07 -5.66
N PHE A 588 6.42 18.61 -4.77
CA PHE A 588 6.78 18.91 -3.38
C PHE A 588 6.58 17.72 -2.43
N MET A 589 6.00 16.60 -2.91
CA MET A 589 5.87 15.35 -2.13
C MET A 589 6.31 14.16 -2.98
N ASN A 590 7.55 13.74 -2.79
CA ASN A 590 8.14 12.61 -3.50
C ASN A 590 7.34 11.32 -3.26
N GLY A 591 7.21 10.54 -4.33
CA GLY A 591 6.50 9.26 -4.30
C GLY A 591 4.98 9.36 -4.20
N VAL A 592 4.38 10.56 -4.15
CA VAL A 592 2.92 10.71 -4.02
C VAL A 592 2.23 10.66 -5.38
N LEU A 593 1.13 9.91 -5.44
CA LEU A 593 0.17 9.95 -6.53
C LEU A 593 -1.23 10.22 -5.96
N VAL A 594 -1.88 11.25 -6.50
CA VAL A 594 -3.28 11.58 -6.25
C VAL A 594 -4.08 11.25 -7.51
N LYS A 595 -5.10 10.41 -7.38
CA LYS A 595 -6.09 10.13 -8.42
C LYS A 595 -7.42 10.74 -8.02
N MET A 596 -8.01 11.52 -8.90
CA MET A 596 -9.33 12.11 -8.70
C MET A 596 -10.24 11.67 -9.83
N SER A 597 -11.22 10.82 -9.53
CA SER A 597 -12.18 10.31 -10.50
C SER A 597 -13.54 10.92 -10.25
N VAL A 598 -14.25 11.33 -11.30
CA VAL A 598 -15.65 11.80 -11.23
C VAL A 598 -16.47 11.11 -12.30
N GLY A 599 -17.67 10.64 -11.96
CA GLY A 599 -18.48 9.90 -12.91
C GLY A 599 -19.63 9.12 -12.30
N GLN A 600 -20.02 8.06 -12.99
CA GLN A 600 -21.10 7.15 -12.58
C GLN A 600 -20.53 5.77 -12.24
N TYR A 601 -20.94 5.24 -11.09
CA TYR A 601 -20.48 3.98 -10.51
C TYR A 601 -21.47 2.83 -10.77
N LEU A 602 -21.12 1.61 -10.37
CA LEU A 602 -21.89 0.39 -10.68
C LEU A 602 -23.32 0.40 -10.13
N ALA A 603 -23.56 1.02 -8.98
CA ALA A 603 -24.91 1.17 -8.40
C ALA A 603 -25.72 2.31 -9.06
N LYS A 604 -25.23 2.86 -10.18
CA LYS A 604 -25.80 3.98 -10.96
C LYS A 604 -25.78 5.32 -10.24
N ASP A 605 -25.12 5.37 -9.09
CA ASP A 605 -24.84 6.58 -8.35
C ASP A 605 -23.72 7.39 -9.02
N LYS A 606 -23.78 8.70 -8.84
CA LYS A 606 -22.85 9.67 -9.42
C LYS A 606 -22.07 10.36 -8.31
N GLY A 607 -20.77 10.48 -8.48
CA GLY A 607 -19.93 11.04 -7.44
C GLY A 607 -18.47 11.19 -7.85
N GLY A 608 -17.63 11.28 -6.84
CA GLY A 608 -16.18 11.34 -7.02
C GLY A 608 -15.41 10.47 -6.04
N THR A 609 -14.29 9.94 -6.51
CA THR A 609 -13.31 9.17 -5.75
C THR A 609 -12.01 9.96 -5.68
N VAL A 610 -11.44 10.06 -4.49
CA VAL A 610 -10.06 10.50 -4.28
C VAL A 610 -9.27 9.31 -3.77
N ASP A 611 -8.19 8.96 -4.46
CA ASP A 611 -7.20 7.95 -4.08
C ASP A 611 -5.85 8.63 -3.94
N VAL A 612 -5.25 8.55 -2.75
CA VAL A 612 -3.92 9.09 -2.46
C VAL A 612 -3.02 7.93 -2.07
N SER A 613 -1.88 7.84 -2.73
CA SER A 613 -0.89 6.80 -2.47
C SER A 613 0.51 7.39 -2.38
N LYS A 614 1.35 6.74 -1.58
CA LYS A 614 2.78 7.00 -1.48
C LYS A 614 3.54 5.76 -1.87
N GLN A 615 4.47 5.92 -2.80
CA GLN A 615 5.49 4.96 -3.18
C GLN A 615 6.79 5.25 -2.43
N PHE A 616 7.31 4.24 -1.73
CA PHE A 616 8.60 4.25 -1.04
C PHE A 616 9.73 3.81 -1.97
N ASP A 617 10.98 3.99 -1.57
CA ASP A 617 12.14 3.69 -2.41
C ASP A 617 12.26 2.20 -2.78
N SER A 618 11.80 1.32 -1.89
CA SER A 618 11.66 -0.12 -2.17
C SER A 618 10.62 -0.46 -3.23
N GLY A 619 9.82 0.50 -3.68
CA GLY A 619 8.67 0.32 -4.56
C GLY A 619 7.39 -0.06 -3.81
N VAL A 620 7.41 -0.33 -2.50
CA VAL A 620 6.17 -0.52 -1.73
C VAL A 620 5.27 0.70 -1.88
N ILE A 621 3.99 0.48 -2.15
CA ILE A 621 2.98 1.55 -2.24
C ILE A 621 1.99 1.37 -1.10
N VAL A 622 1.76 2.43 -0.35
CA VAL A 622 0.68 2.52 0.65
C VAL A 622 -0.31 3.57 0.16
N GLY A 623 -1.58 3.22 0.07
CA GLY A 623 -2.62 4.13 -0.39
C GLY A 623 -3.93 4.02 0.37
N ALA A 624 -4.72 5.07 0.26
CA ALA A 624 -6.04 5.19 0.82
C ALA A 624 -6.97 5.88 -0.17
N TYR A 625 -8.22 5.46 -0.23
CA TYR A 625 -9.22 6.06 -1.11
C TYR A 625 -10.54 6.30 -0.37
N ALA A 626 -11.28 7.30 -0.85
CA ALA A 626 -12.63 7.61 -0.41
C ALA A 626 -13.48 8.01 -1.61
N THR A 627 -14.69 7.44 -1.69
CA THR A 627 -15.67 7.71 -2.75
C THR A 627 -16.95 8.25 -2.15
N ARG A 628 -17.31 9.48 -2.50
CA ARG A 628 -18.57 10.11 -2.10
C ARG A 628 -19.46 10.31 -3.31
N THR A 629 -20.71 9.86 -3.21
CA THR A 629 -21.69 9.96 -4.29
C THR A 629 -22.93 10.70 -3.85
N ASN A 630 -23.91 10.82 -4.75
CA ASN A 630 -25.18 11.50 -4.52
C ASN A 630 -26.17 10.69 -3.67
N VAL A 631 -25.79 9.50 -3.21
CA VAL A 631 -26.61 8.64 -2.35
C VAL A 631 -26.64 9.21 -0.93
N SER A 632 -27.82 9.20 -0.30
CA SER A 632 -27.97 9.64 1.09
C SER A 632 -27.40 8.61 2.08
N ALA A 633 -27.04 9.03 3.30
CA ALA A 633 -26.58 8.12 4.34
C ALA A 633 -27.62 7.03 4.67
N GLU A 634 -28.92 7.35 4.60
CA GLU A 634 -30.02 6.40 4.82
C GLU A 634 -30.10 5.33 3.72
N GLU A 635 -29.85 5.68 2.46
CA GLU A 635 -29.86 4.73 1.34
C GLU A 635 -28.57 3.88 1.29
N PHE A 636 -27.45 4.44 1.75
CA PHE A 636 -26.15 3.77 1.79
C PHE A 636 -26.09 2.70 2.91
N GLY A 637 -26.76 2.96 4.03
CA GLY A 637 -26.68 2.17 5.26
C GLY A 637 -25.49 2.60 6.13
N GLU A 638 -24.96 1.68 6.94
CA GLU A 638 -23.79 1.96 7.79
C GLU A 638 -22.58 2.47 6.98
N GLY A 639 -21.99 3.58 7.45
CA GLY A 639 -20.87 4.30 6.85
C GLY A 639 -21.28 5.14 5.64
N ASP A 640 -21.40 6.46 5.76
CA ASP A 640 -21.98 7.37 4.75
C ASP A 640 -21.30 7.39 3.35
N PHE A 641 -20.17 6.71 3.16
CA PHE A 641 -19.41 6.68 1.91
C PHE A 641 -18.41 5.51 1.87
N THR A 642 -18.00 5.09 0.67
CA THR A 642 -17.03 4.00 0.48
C THR A 642 -15.61 4.48 0.74
N LYS A 643 -14.83 3.72 1.50
CA LYS A 643 -13.42 4.02 1.81
C LYS A 643 -12.60 2.76 1.99
N GLY A 644 -11.30 2.84 1.73
CA GLY A 644 -10.41 1.70 1.94
C GLY A 644 -8.94 2.09 1.90
N PHE A 645 -8.11 1.15 2.31
CA PHE A 645 -6.66 1.25 2.38
C PHE A 645 -6.04 0.06 1.66
N TYR A 646 -4.85 0.25 1.12
CA TYR A 646 -4.13 -0.83 0.46
C TYR A 646 -2.63 -0.68 0.61
N ILE A 647 -1.96 -1.81 0.64
CA ILE A 647 -0.50 -1.92 0.54
C ILE A 647 -0.21 -2.78 -0.69
N SER A 648 0.60 -2.28 -1.62
CA SER A 648 1.09 -3.03 -2.75
C SER A 648 2.59 -3.22 -2.62
N ILE A 649 3.01 -4.49 -2.51
CA ILE A 649 4.38 -4.91 -2.26
C ILE A 649 4.94 -5.51 -3.55
N PRO A 650 6.03 -4.96 -4.11
CA PRO A 650 6.74 -5.59 -5.20
C PRO A 650 7.21 -7.01 -4.82
N MET A 651 6.94 -7.98 -5.68
CA MET A 651 7.29 -9.38 -5.43
C MET A 651 8.79 -9.62 -5.48
N ASP A 652 9.55 -8.78 -6.17
CA ASP A 652 11.01 -8.87 -6.25
C ASP A 652 11.71 -8.58 -4.91
N LEU A 653 11.02 -7.94 -3.96
CA LEU A 653 11.47 -7.85 -2.57
C LEU A 653 11.36 -9.19 -1.82
N LEU A 654 10.49 -10.09 -2.30
CA LEU A 654 10.19 -11.38 -1.68
C LEU A 654 10.80 -12.57 -2.45
N THR A 655 11.38 -12.33 -3.63
CA THR A 655 11.99 -13.36 -4.47
C THR A 655 13.50 -13.13 -4.65
N VAL A 656 14.23 -14.22 -4.90
CA VAL A 656 15.69 -14.17 -5.16
C VAL A 656 16.03 -13.76 -6.58
N THR A 657 15.06 -13.74 -7.49
CA THR A 657 15.21 -13.26 -8.86
C THR A 657 14.39 -11.99 -9.09
N PRO A 658 14.83 -11.09 -9.97
CA PRO A 658 14.05 -9.93 -10.37
C PRO A 658 12.68 -10.33 -10.95
N THR A 659 11.65 -9.56 -10.63
CA THR A 659 10.30 -9.70 -11.20
C THR A 659 9.58 -8.36 -11.12
N ARG A 660 8.63 -8.14 -12.04
CA ARG A 660 7.78 -6.94 -12.03
C ARG A 660 6.43 -7.14 -11.35
N GLY A 661 6.18 -8.35 -10.84
CA GLY A 661 4.94 -8.70 -10.15
C GLY A 661 4.77 -7.94 -8.83
N ARG A 662 3.52 -7.73 -8.41
CA ARG A 662 3.18 -7.12 -7.12
C ARG A 662 2.15 -7.97 -6.38
N ALA A 663 2.32 -8.11 -5.07
CA ALA A 663 1.24 -8.53 -4.16
C ALA A 663 0.47 -7.30 -3.70
N GLN A 664 -0.83 -7.45 -3.45
CA GLN A 664 -1.65 -6.38 -2.91
C GLN A 664 -2.45 -6.89 -1.71
N VAL A 665 -2.40 -6.14 -0.62
CA VAL A 665 -3.24 -6.33 0.56
C VAL A 665 -4.21 -5.16 0.60
N ASN A 666 -5.49 -5.46 0.44
CA ASN A 666 -6.56 -4.46 0.51
C ASN A 666 -7.31 -4.62 1.83
N TRP A 667 -7.66 -3.50 2.45
CA TRP A 667 -8.52 -3.45 3.61
C TRP A 667 -9.63 -2.41 3.40
N THR A 668 -10.86 -2.89 3.28
CA THR A 668 -12.05 -2.05 3.15
C THR A 668 -12.87 -2.28 4.43
N PRO A 669 -13.01 -1.29 5.34
CA PRO A 669 -13.63 -1.48 6.64
C PRO A 669 -15.05 -2.06 6.55
N LEU A 670 -15.79 -1.67 5.51
CA LEU A 670 -17.12 -2.19 5.21
C LEU A 670 -17.35 -2.15 3.69
N THR A 671 -17.46 -3.33 3.07
CA THR A 671 -17.75 -3.40 1.62
C THR A 671 -19.24 -3.14 1.39
N ARG A 672 -19.56 -1.93 0.94
CA ARG A 672 -20.91 -1.49 0.54
C ARG A 672 -21.01 -1.30 -0.97
N ASP A 673 -22.22 -1.12 -1.47
CA ASP A 673 -22.53 -1.12 -2.90
C ASP A 673 -22.37 0.26 -3.58
N GLY A 674 -22.42 1.36 -2.83
CA GLY A 674 -22.25 2.72 -3.39
C GLY A 674 -20.81 3.05 -3.76
N GLY A 675 -20.60 3.86 -4.78
CA GLY A 675 -19.28 4.36 -5.18
C GLY A 675 -18.31 3.29 -5.70
N GLN A 676 -18.83 2.15 -6.17
CA GLN A 676 -18.03 1.01 -6.63
C GLN A 676 -17.69 1.15 -8.12
N MET A 677 -16.39 1.16 -8.44
CA MET A 677 -15.91 1.18 -9.83
C MET A 677 -15.91 -0.23 -10.44
N LEU A 678 -15.99 -0.30 -11.77
CA LEU A 678 -15.86 -1.53 -12.53
C LEU A 678 -14.42 -2.06 -12.47
N GLY A 679 -14.25 -3.34 -12.16
CA GLY A 679 -12.96 -4.04 -12.26
C GLY A 679 -12.64 -4.33 -13.72
N ARG A 680 -11.41 -4.01 -14.16
CA ARG A 680 -10.94 -4.23 -15.53
C ARG A 680 -9.54 -4.83 -15.49
N LYS A 681 -9.29 -5.89 -16.27
CA LYS A 681 -7.97 -6.55 -16.32
C LYS A 681 -6.87 -5.62 -16.84
N TYR A 682 -7.18 -4.78 -17.82
CA TYR A 682 -6.27 -3.81 -18.41
C TYR A 682 -6.76 -2.40 -18.09
N GLN A 683 -5.94 -1.61 -17.40
CA GLN A 683 -6.18 -0.19 -17.16
C GLN A 683 -5.06 0.61 -17.79
N LEU A 684 -5.36 1.56 -18.67
CA LEU A 684 -4.35 2.27 -19.44
C LEU A 684 -3.35 3.03 -18.55
N TYR A 685 -3.77 3.50 -17.38
CA TYR A 685 -2.85 4.12 -16.43
C TYR A 685 -1.77 3.15 -15.93
N ASP A 686 -2.13 1.91 -15.62
CA ASP A 686 -1.16 0.91 -15.15
C ASP A 686 -0.32 0.37 -16.30
N MET A 687 -0.90 0.24 -17.49
CA MET A 687 -0.21 -0.24 -18.70
C MET A 687 0.82 0.75 -19.25
N THR A 688 0.69 2.03 -18.90
CA THR A 688 1.57 3.11 -19.36
C THR A 688 2.54 3.58 -18.28
N SER A 689 2.78 2.76 -17.24
CA SER A 689 3.58 3.15 -16.08
C SER A 689 5.04 3.45 -16.42
N GLU A 690 5.59 2.85 -17.48
CA GLU A 690 6.94 3.12 -18.00
C GLU A 690 7.11 4.57 -18.43
N ARG A 691 6.04 5.35 -18.63
CA ARG A 691 6.15 6.76 -19.01
C ARG A 691 6.62 7.65 -17.87
N ASP A 692 6.60 7.18 -16.62
CA ASP A 692 7.17 7.91 -15.49
C ASP A 692 8.60 7.42 -15.16
N ILE A 693 9.55 8.35 -15.10
CA ILE A 693 10.95 8.07 -14.75
C ILE A 693 11.13 7.45 -13.35
N ASN A 694 10.22 7.76 -12.43
CA ASN A 694 10.32 7.31 -11.03
C ASN A 694 9.44 6.10 -10.72
N PHE A 695 8.83 5.46 -11.73
CA PHE A 695 8.04 4.28 -11.48
C PHE A 695 8.96 3.11 -11.10
N LYS A 696 8.97 2.81 -9.81
CA LYS A 696 9.67 1.67 -9.21
C LYS A 696 8.70 0.60 -8.72
#